data_AF-A0A356R6D1-F1
#
_entry.id   AF-A0A356R6D1-F1
#
_cell.length_a   1.000
_cell.length_b   1.000
_cell.length_c   1.000
_cell.angle_alpha   90.00
_cell.angle_beta   90.00
_cell.angle_gamma   90.00
#
_symmetry.space_group_name_H-M   'P 1'
#
loop_
_entity.id
_entity.type
_entity.pdbx_description
1 polymer ?
#
loop_
_entity_poly.entity_id
_entity_poly.type
_entity_poly.pdbx_seq_one_letter_code
_entity_poly.pdbx_strand_id
1 'polypeptide(L)'
;MANLIIGHTTEKSVRIWIRGGNHSCVAKISIHTGENKEKTQSHSIDLVPDNDYTAVVSFEGLTADTHYTVRVCFASTRGGLGTSGATFQVQGGFRTFPDLQQGQPRPFSFLLGSCNLSIFTINSFLALLLGLVGRTAMTRSLKRPIDKWDMDFPKGRWWTFFLKRFPGTFRCLSKIGITYGVGFVAMATKGKQPGKPMLKSPFLKLCSLFHLWKIDFDSGKNEPLIGRTITGHDSRATGVLTFSPILETGSWKSGNNGPGDAKGGFYLTHVRGKFQAGEDLKVEDKIIARSTSQAEEVVEKWSIGFQCGEKEPSVSDIITGSESGAAGVLADPANKHSGSWLDKTAAGSLTLIQLEGTFRRGEVMKVKEKVIGKSKSLAVKFPFDYQKPAFVLHAGDQIYFDFPYRERRPELEAYRRTYREAWSEDESLQYFLAQYPHYMTLDDHEIYDQFAKDGDAPLQNLKPEHYLKPAEQAYREYVHARHPGGFGSHSLYYTFYYGAVHYFVLNTRTERYVRREQMIEDDQMICFLDWLEAHKEDLKFVVSSVPFVAEVRPRSGRNATQSEAENEGTSSPKAQSKLSQNRKLGENDDKWSSPSYREQREKIIEFVYAKRIKRLVFLVGDMHCSYYATMQIGKGRNYECSNLHELAGGPFHQLQLARQEQFENLAERTFKTQDGGEEIPYKSRLDRFYGGANACMHVTVEYRPKRDVDTSIKEWNPEIEWKVIRPLTESEPVNQGGLPRDSPAMSGRIRFVERDHV
;
A
#
# COMPACT_ATOMS: atom_id res chain seq x y z
N MET A 1 16.09 -6.41 4.28
CA MET A 1 15.11 -7.43 3.86
C MET A 1 14.21 -7.72 5.00
N ALA A 2 12.90 -7.80 4.75
CA ALA A 2 12.00 -8.32 5.75
C ALA A 2 12.46 -9.72 6.17
N ASN A 3 12.83 -9.86 7.44
CA ASN A 3 13.23 -11.14 8.03
C ASN A 3 12.10 -11.76 8.84
N LEU A 4 11.00 -11.03 9.01
CA LEU A 4 9.85 -11.37 9.84
C LEU A 4 8.59 -10.76 9.22
N ILE A 5 7.58 -11.58 8.98
CA ILE A 5 6.25 -11.15 8.53
C ILE A 5 5.20 -11.92 9.33
N ILE A 6 4.23 -11.20 9.88
CA ILE A 6 3.10 -11.82 10.58
C ILE A 6 2.07 -12.27 9.54
N GLY A 7 1.71 -13.55 9.57
CA GLY A 7 0.74 -14.16 8.67
C GLY A 7 -0.60 -14.40 9.35
N HIS A 8 -1.28 -15.46 8.90
CA HIS A 8 -2.60 -15.83 9.37
C HIS A 8 -2.63 -15.94 10.90
N THR A 9 -3.60 -15.25 11.49
CA THR A 9 -3.82 -15.16 12.93
C THR A 9 -5.26 -15.54 13.19
N THR A 10 -5.49 -16.26 14.28
CA THR A 10 -6.82 -16.62 14.79
C THR A 10 -6.93 -16.14 16.23
N GLU A 11 -8.01 -16.51 16.91
CA GLU A 11 -8.16 -16.29 18.35
C GLU A 11 -7.17 -17.11 19.18
N LYS A 12 -6.60 -18.19 18.62
CA LYS A 12 -5.75 -19.15 19.33
C LYS A 12 -4.40 -19.44 18.68
N SER A 13 -4.13 -18.85 17.53
CA SER A 13 -2.92 -19.17 16.78
C SER A 13 -2.40 -18.04 15.93
N VAL A 14 -1.12 -18.15 15.56
CA VAL A 14 -0.47 -17.27 14.57
C VAL A 14 0.50 -18.08 13.73
N ARG A 15 0.60 -17.73 12.45
CA ARG A 15 1.66 -18.18 11.54
C ARG A 15 2.63 -17.04 11.30
N ILE A 16 3.91 -17.30 11.51
CA ILE A 16 4.95 -16.29 11.37
C ILE A 16 5.96 -16.74 10.33
N TRP A 17 6.08 -15.97 9.26
CA TRP A 17 7.08 -16.17 8.23
C TRP A 17 8.39 -15.49 8.63
N ILE A 18 9.50 -16.18 8.42
CA ILE A 18 10.84 -15.65 8.64
C ILE A 18 11.75 -15.99 7.47
N ARG A 19 12.76 -15.15 7.24
CA ARG A 19 13.81 -15.42 6.26
C ARG A 19 15.18 -15.04 6.78
N GLY A 20 16.12 -15.97 6.65
CA GLY A 20 17.52 -15.79 6.99
C GLY A 20 18.39 -15.63 5.74
N GLY A 21 19.51 -16.34 5.71
CA GLY A 21 20.46 -16.38 4.60
C GLY A 21 21.65 -17.28 4.94
N ASN A 22 22.65 -17.33 4.06
CA ASN A 22 23.79 -18.25 4.21
C ASN A 22 24.53 -18.11 5.57
N HIS A 23 24.62 -16.88 6.12
CA HIS A 23 25.27 -16.61 7.41
C HIS A 23 24.28 -16.47 8.59
N SER A 24 23.01 -16.76 8.33
CA SER A 24 21.87 -16.67 9.24
C SER A 24 20.91 -17.83 8.96
N CYS A 25 21.44 -19.03 8.77
CA CYS A 25 20.72 -20.22 8.33
C CYS A 25 20.04 -20.97 9.48
N VAL A 26 20.10 -20.46 10.71
CA VAL A 26 19.35 -20.98 11.85
C VAL A 26 18.63 -19.83 12.54
N ALA A 27 17.37 -20.03 12.91
CA ALA A 27 16.59 -19.03 13.63
C ALA A 27 15.97 -19.60 14.91
N LYS A 28 15.94 -18.80 15.97
CA LYS A 28 15.09 -19.01 17.15
C LYS A 28 14.03 -17.91 17.18
N ILE A 29 12.77 -18.30 17.05
CA ILE A 29 11.62 -17.41 17.15
C ILE A 29 10.94 -17.64 18.50
N SER A 30 10.59 -16.55 19.20
CA SER A 30 9.83 -16.59 20.44
C SER A 30 8.74 -15.54 20.46
N ILE A 31 7.62 -15.87 21.09
CA ILE A 31 6.51 -14.96 21.35
C ILE A 31 6.36 -14.74 22.85
N HIS A 32 5.97 -13.53 23.25
CA HIS A 32 5.86 -13.15 24.66
C HIS A 32 4.61 -12.30 24.92
N THR A 33 3.90 -12.53 26.03
CA THR A 33 2.84 -11.64 26.54
C THR A 33 3.34 -10.74 27.65
N GLY A 34 2.85 -9.49 27.68
CA GLY A 34 3.16 -8.51 28.72
C GLY A 34 4.64 -8.10 28.78
N GLU A 35 4.97 -7.16 29.67
CA GLU A 35 6.35 -6.71 29.85
C GLU A 35 7.23 -7.75 30.57
N ASN A 36 6.62 -8.56 31.44
CA ASN A 36 7.30 -9.58 32.25
C ASN A 36 7.44 -10.95 31.55
N LYS A 37 7.06 -11.07 30.26
CA LYS A 37 7.19 -12.30 29.45
C LYS A 37 6.49 -13.54 30.05
N GLU A 38 5.35 -13.35 30.70
CA GLU A 38 4.67 -14.39 31.51
C GLU A 38 4.27 -15.65 30.72
N LYS A 39 3.84 -15.49 29.46
CA LYS A 39 3.74 -16.61 28.51
C LYS A 39 4.80 -16.47 27.45
N THR A 40 5.68 -17.47 27.37
CA THR A 40 6.71 -17.57 26.34
C THR A 40 6.58 -18.92 25.62
N GLN A 41 6.32 -18.89 24.32
CA GLN A 41 6.52 -20.04 23.43
C GLN A 41 7.71 -19.76 22.52
N SER A 42 8.48 -20.77 22.12
CA SER A 42 9.60 -20.59 21.19
C SER A 42 9.89 -21.82 20.36
N HIS A 43 10.35 -21.61 19.13
CA HIS A 43 10.81 -22.66 18.22
C HIS A 43 12.19 -22.32 17.67
N SER A 44 12.98 -23.36 17.38
CA SER A 44 14.24 -23.23 16.63
C SER A 44 14.16 -24.03 15.35
N ILE A 45 14.50 -23.39 14.23
CA ILE A 45 14.33 -23.93 12.89
C ILE A 45 15.59 -23.67 12.05
N ASP A 46 15.95 -24.65 11.24
CA ASP A 46 16.98 -24.50 10.22
C ASP A 46 16.33 -23.93 8.95
N LEU A 47 17.02 -22.98 8.34
CA LEU A 47 16.62 -22.28 7.12
C LEU A 47 17.51 -22.81 6.00
N VAL A 48 16.91 -23.36 4.96
CA VAL A 48 17.64 -24.10 3.92
C VAL A 48 17.70 -23.32 2.61
N PRO A 49 18.79 -23.44 1.83
CA PRO A 49 18.89 -22.73 0.55
C PRO A 49 17.80 -23.12 -0.47
N ASP A 50 17.29 -24.35 -0.39
CA ASP A 50 16.32 -24.89 -1.36
C ASP A 50 15.03 -24.07 -1.46
N ASN A 51 14.61 -23.43 -0.36
CA ASN A 51 13.45 -22.54 -0.29
C ASN A 51 13.85 -21.07 -0.03
N ASP A 52 15.08 -20.70 -0.40
CA ASP A 52 15.68 -19.39 -0.18
C ASP A 52 15.72 -18.94 1.29
N TYR A 53 16.01 -19.89 2.19
CA TYR A 53 16.13 -19.66 3.63
C TYR A 53 14.85 -19.10 4.26
N THR A 54 13.69 -19.42 3.68
CA THR A 54 12.38 -19.06 4.21
C THR A 54 11.85 -20.16 5.12
N ALA A 55 11.06 -19.79 6.12
CA ALA A 55 10.32 -20.75 6.93
C ALA A 55 9.06 -20.10 7.52
N VAL A 56 8.07 -20.92 7.84
CA VAL A 56 6.88 -20.51 8.59
C VAL A 56 6.79 -21.31 9.88
N VAL A 57 6.63 -20.61 11.00
CA VAL A 57 6.46 -21.21 12.32
C VAL A 57 5.04 -20.89 12.80
N SER A 58 4.30 -21.92 13.22
CA SER A 58 2.97 -21.76 13.80
C SER A 58 3.03 -21.85 15.32
N PHE A 59 2.38 -20.93 16.00
CA PHE A 59 2.17 -20.98 17.45
C PHE A 59 0.69 -21.20 17.72
N GLU A 60 0.38 -22.13 18.61
CA GLU A 60 -0.98 -22.58 18.91
C GLU A 60 -1.30 -22.39 20.40
N GLY A 61 -2.57 -22.50 20.78
CA GLY A 61 -3.01 -22.39 22.18
C GLY A 61 -2.81 -20.99 22.79
N LEU A 62 -2.83 -19.95 21.94
CA LEU A 62 -2.75 -18.56 22.35
C LEU A 62 -4.07 -18.12 23.01
N THR A 63 -3.98 -17.11 23.87
CA THR A 63 -5.16 -16.40 24.40
C THR A 63 -5.71 -15.44 23.34
N ALA A 64 -7.02 -15.42 23.15
CA ALA A 64 -7.73 -14.49 22.27
C ALA A 64 -7.58 -13.03 22.70
N ASP A 65 -7.75 -12.09 21.76
CA ASP A 65 -7.68 -10.64 22.00
C ASP A 65 -6.46 -10.19 22.81
N THR A 66 -5.31 -10.83 22.60
CA THR A 66 -4.10 -10.63 23.40
C THR A 66 -2.95 -10.19 22.51
N HIS A 67 -2.25 -9.14 22.93
CA HIS A 67 -1.05 -8.67 22.23
C HIS A 67 0.18 -9.51 22.59
N TYR A 68 0.90 -9.97 21.58
CA TYR A 68 2.14 -10.71 21.68
C TYR A 68 3.27 -9.94 21.01
N THR A 69 4.44 -9.93 21.64
CA THR A 69 5.69 -9.48 21.02
C THR A 69 6.42 -10.67 20.43
N VAL A 70 6.87 -10.56 19.19
CA VAL A 70 7.67 -11.57 18.49
C VAL A 70 9.13 -11.16 18.52
N ARG A 71 10.04 -12.08 18.84
CA ARG A 71 11.48 -11.89 18.69
C ARG A 71 12.06 -13.04 17.88
N VAL A 72 12.91 -12.72 16.92
CA VAL A 72 13.64 -13.71 16.12
C VAL A 72 15.12 -13.42 16.23
N CYS A 73 15.88 -14.42 16.66
CA CYS A 73 17.34 -14.41 16.67
C CYS A 73 17.86 -15.30 15.55
N PHE A 74 18.72 -14.76 14.69
CA PHE A 74 19.34 -15.52 13.61
C PHE A 74 20.81 -15.80 13.93
N ALA A 75 21.32 -16.96 13.53
CA ALA A 75 22.70 -17.37 13.69
C ALA A 75 23.16 -18.26 12.53
N SER A 76 24.48 -18.44 12.36
CA SER A 76 25.03 -19.38 11.38
C SER A 76 24.99 -20.84 11.87
N THR A 77 24.85 -21.07 13.17
CA THR A 77 24.74 -22.42 13.76
C THR A 77 23.76 -22.40 14.93
N ARG A 78 23.20 -23.56 15.29
CA ARG A 78 22.32 -23.70 16.47
C ARG A 78 22.99 -23.28 17.77
N GLY A 79 24.29 -23.55 17.92
CA GLY A 79 25.08 -23.12 19.10
C GLY A 79 25.24 -21.60 19.22
N GLY A 80 25.08 -20.86 18.12
CA GLY A 80 25.08 -19.39 18.11
C GLY A 80 23.76 -18.75 18.53
N LEU A 81 22.71 -19.53 18.83
CA LEU A 81 21.42 -18.99 19.27
C LEU A 81 21.49 -18.51 20.74
N GLY A 82 22.06 -17.33 20.94
CA GLY A 82 22.24 -16.65 22.23
C GLY A 82 22.95 -15.31 22.01
N THR A 83 22.79 -14.34 22.92
CA THR A 83 23.17 -12.92 22.74
C THR A 83 24.64 -12.64 22.41
N SER A 84 25.52 -13.64 22.50
CA SER A 84 26.95 -13.57 22.15
C SER A 84 27.31 -14.15 20.78
N GLY A 85 26.41 -14.95 20.15
CA GLY A 85 26.67 -15.66 18.89
C GLY A 85 25.62 -15.45 17.79
N ALA A 86 24.57 -14.65 18.07
CA ALA A 86 23.56 -14.31 17.08
C ALA A 86 24.12 -13.32 16.05
N THR A 87 23.87 -13.58 14.76
CA THR A 87 24.25 -12.68 13.67
C THR A 87 23.46 -11.37 13.76
N PHE A 88 22.15 -11.45 13.99
CA PHE A 88 21.28 -10.29 14.21
C PHE A 88 19.94 -10.71 14.83
N GLN A 89 19.15 -9.74 15.28
CA GLN A 89 17.81 -9.95 15.83
C GLN A 89 16.80 -9.02 15.18
N VAL A 90 15.56 -9.50 15.05
CA VAL A 90 14.41 -8.69 14.63
C VAL A 90 13.25 -8.87 15.60
N GLN A 91 12.41 -7.85 15.70
CA GLN A 91 11.26 -7.82 16.60
C GLN A 91 10.02 -7.38 15.83
N GLY A 92 8.88 -7.97 16.19
CA GLY A 92 7.56 -7.64 15.69
C GLY A 92 6.52 -7.72 16.79
N GLY A 93 5.26 -7.56 16.42
CA GLY A 93 4.12 -7.68 17.31
C GLY A 93 2.88 -8.12 16.55
N PHE A 94 1.92 -8.69 17.25
CA PHE A 94 0.59 -8.97 16.72
C PHE A 94 -0.42 -9.05 17.88
N ARG A 95 -1.70 -8.92 17.56
CA ARG A 95 -2.80 -9.21 18.49
C ARG A 95 -3.61 -10.38 17.92
N THR A 96 -3.84 -11.41 18.73
CA THR A 96 -4.74 -12.51 18.37
C THR A 96 -6.16 -11.99 18.16
N PHE A 97 -6.92 -12.67 17.30
CA PHE A 97 -8.28 -12.24 16.99
C PHE A 97 -9.19 -12.38 18.22
N PRO A 98 -10.30 -11.62 18.28
CA PRO A 98 -11.26 -11.76 19.38
C PRO A 98 -11.91 -13.14 19.36
N ASP A 99 -12.31 -13.62 20.54
CA ASP A 99 -13.04 -14.87 20.67
C ASP A 99 -14.43 -14.76 20.01
N LEU A 100 -14.76 -15.72 19.16
CA LEU A 100 -16.06 -15.83 18.48
C LEU A 100 -17.22 -16.05 19.45
N GLN A 101 -16.97 -16.64 20.62
CA GLN A 101 -18.01 -17.08 21.55
C GLN A 101 -18.30 -16.09 22.69
N GLN A 102 -17.58 -14.97 22.79
CA GLN A 102 -17.73 -14.01 23.89
C GLN A 102 -18.21 -12.62 23.45
N GLY A 103 -19.50 -12.35 23.70
CA GLY A 103 -20.04 -10.98 23.83
C GLY A 103 -20.51 -10.28 22.54
N GLN A 104 -20.73 -8.97 22.65
CA GLN A 104 -21.20 -8.11 21.56
C GLN A 104 -20.13 -7.97 20.46
N PRO A 105 -20.52 -7.91 19.18
CA PRO A 105 -19.58 -7.70 18.09
C PRO A 105 -18.87 -6.34 18.28
N ARG A 106 -17.53 -6.38 18.26
CA ARG A 106 -16.69 -5.20 18.52
C ARG A 106 -16.27 -4.55 17.21
N PRO A 107 -16.27 -3.20 17.14
CA PRO A 107 -15.70 -2.49 16.00
C PRO A 107 -14.24 -2.87 15.80
N PHE A 108 -13.82 -2.95 14.55
CA PHE A 108 -12.43 -3.15 14.18
C PHE A 108 -12.14 -2.46 12.85
N SER A 109 -10.86 -2.36 12.49
CA SER A 109 -10.47 -1.84 11.18
C SER A 109 -9.39 -2.69 10.53
N PHE A 110 -9.22 -2.55 9.23
CA PHE A 110 -8.13 -3.14 8.47
C PHE A 110 -7.67 -2.17 7.37
N LEU A 111 -6.45 -2.37 6.88
CA LEU A 111 -5.97 -1.65 5.70
C LEU A 111 -6.20 -2.48 4.43
N LEU A 112 -6.61 -1.81 3.37
CA LEU A 112 -6.74 -2.35 2.03
C LEU A 112 -5.83 -1.57 1.09
N GLY A 113 -4.97 -2.28 0.36
CA GLY A 113 -4.19 -1.71 -0.73
C GLY A 113 -3.87 -2.74 -1.79
N SER A 114 -3.23 -2.30 -2.86
CA SER A 114 -2.65 -3.13 -3.90
C SER A 114 -1.30 -2.54 -4.32
N CYS A 115 -0.67 -3.08 -5.37
CA CYS A 115 0.35 -2.41 -6.18
C CYS A 115 1.52 -1.77 -5.39
N ASN A 116 2.61 -2.54 -5.26
CA ASN A 116 3.83 -2.17 -4.57
C ASN A 116 5.05 -2.19 -5.51
N LEU A 117 5.19 -1.15 -6.33
CA LEU A 117 6.33 -0.98 -7.23
C LEU A 117 7.52 -0.38 -6.47
N SER A 118 8.53 -1.18 -6.14
CA SER A 118 9.62 -0.74 -5.25
C SER A 118 10.39 0.51 -5.71
N ILE A 119 10.86 1.36 -4.76
CA ILE A 119 11.71 2.54 -5.00
C ILE A 119 12.95 2.14 -5.77
N PHE A 120 13.55 0.98 -5.46
CA PHE A 120 14.73 0.50 -6.15
C PHE A 120 14.45 0.34 -7.66
N THR A 121 13.30 -0.25 -7.98
CA THR A 121 12.81 -0.42 -9.34
C THR A 121 12.56 0.93 -10.03
N ILE A 122 11.91 1.88 -9.34
CA ILE A 122 11.65 3.24 -9.84
C ILE A 122 12.95 4.00 -10.09
N ASN A 123 13.88 3.99 -9.14
CA ASN A 123 15.18 4.67 -9.25
C ASN A 123 16.04 4.05 -10.36
N SER A 124 16.02 2.73 -10.51
CA SER A 124 16.71 2.04 -11.60
C SER A 124 16.13 2.43 -12.96
N PHE A 125 14.81 2.57 -13.07
CA PHE A 125 14.14 3.06 -14.28
C PHE A 125 14.47 4.54 -14.57
N LEU A 126 14.44 5.41 -13.56
CA LEU A 126 14.84 6.82 -13.71
C LEU A 126 16.31 6.94 -14.13
N ALA A 127 17.20 6.14 -13.54
CA ALA A 127 18.60 6.07 -13.95
C ALA A 127 18.76 5.59 -15.40
N LEU A 128 17.95 4.62 -15.84
CA LEU A 128 17.91 4.15 -17.22
C LEU A 128 17.42 5.23 -18.19
N LEU A 129 16.36 5.97 -17.85
CA LEU A 129 15.86 7.11 -18.61
C LEU A 129 16.92 8.22 -18.71
N LEU A 130 17.56 8.58 -17.60
CA LEU A 130 18.65 9.56 -17.59
C LEU A 130 19.83 9.09 -18.43
N GLY A 131 20.15 7.79 -18.41
CA GLY A 131 21.15 7.19 -19.29
C GLY A 131 20.79 7.28 -20.77
N LEU A 132 19.52 7.06 -21.14
CA LEU A 132 19.00 7.19 -22.51
C LEU A 132 18.98 8.64 -23.01
N VAL A 133 18.56 9.58 -22.16
CA VAL A 133 18.58 11.02 -22.43
C VAL A 133 20.03 11.51 -22.57
N GLY A 134 20.93 11.07 -21.69
CA GLY A 134 22.36 11.33 -21.79
C GLY A 134 22.95 10.80 -23.09
N ARG A 135 22.58 9.57 -23.50
CA ARG A 135 22.98 8.98 -24.78
C ARG A 135 22.48 9.81 -25.96
N THR A 136 21.19 10.17 -25.99
CA THR A 136 20.60 10.92 -27.10
C THR A 136 21.13 12.35 -27.19
N ALA A 137 21.33 13.04 -26.07
CA ALA A 137 21.96 14.36 -26.02
C ALA A 137 23.42 14.30 -26.52
N MET A 138 24.21 13.32 -26.07
CA MET A 138 25.59 13.11 -26.50
C MET A 138 25.70 12.71 -27.98
N THR A 139 24.79 11.86 -28.47
CA THR A 139 24.73 11.46 -29.89
C THR A 139 24.33 12.64 -30.79
N ARG A 140 23.48 13.55 -30.30
CA ARG A 140 23.16 14.81 -30.99
C ARG A 140 24.36 15.77 -31.00
N SER A 141 25.12 15.89 -29.91
CA SER A 141 26.36 16.69 -29.89
C SER A 141 27.43 16.14 -30.83
N LEU A 142 27.64 14.82 -30.89
CA LEU A 142 28.60 14.18 -31.81
C LEU A 142 28.26 14.32 -33.31
N LYS A 143 27.03 14.71 -33.63
CA LYS A 143 26.59 15.05 -35.00
C LYS A 143 26.72 16.54 -35.32
N ARG A 144 27.03 17.40 -34.34
CA ARG A 144 27.24 18.83 -34.56
C ARG A 144 28.70 19.13 -34.94
N PRO A 145 28.94 20.05 -35.89
CA PRO A 145 30.27 20.61 -36.15
C PRO A 145 30.94 21.10 -34.86
N ILE A 146 32.24 20.82 -34.68
CA ILE A 146 33.01 21.06 -33.44
C ILE A 146 32.98 22.54 -33.01
N ASP A 147 32.82 23.45 -33.96
CA ASP A 147 32.71 24.90 -33.78
C ASP A 147 31.39 25.37 -33.13
N LYS A 148 30.39 24.49 -32.96
CA LYS A 148 29.08 24.82 -32.36
C LYS A 148 28.79 24.10 -31.04
N TRP A 149 29.82 23.60 -30.36
CA TRP A 149 29.69 22.99 -29.05
C TRP A 149 29.81 24.07 -27.95
N ASP A 150 28.69 24.45 -27.35
CA ASP A 150 28.66 25.30 -26.14
C ASP A 150 28.97 24.43 -24.91
N MET A 151 30.25 24.29 -24.59
CA MET A 151 30.69 23.81 -23.28
C MET A 151 31.85 24.68 -22.82
N ASP A 152 31.66 25.39 -21.70
CA ASP A 152 32.72 26.11 -21.00
C ASP A 152 33.74 25.11 -20.42
N PHE A 153 34.68 24.67 -21.25
CA PHE A 153 35.84 23.94 -20.79
C PHE A 153 36.84 24.91 -20.13
N PRO A 154 37.55 24.49 -19.06
CA PRO A 154 38.54 25.33 -18.42
C PRO A 154 39.57 25.78 -19.46
N LYS A 155 39.85 27.09 -19.50
CA LYS A 155 40.60 27.82 -20.53
C LYS A 155 42.09 27.42 -20.63
N GLY A 156 42.36 26.17 -20.98
CA GLY A 156 43.69 25.65 -21.29
C GLY A 156 43.91 25.63 -22.80
N ARG A 157 44.78 26.53 -23.30
CA ARG A 157 45.12 26.72 -24.73
C ARG A 157 45.65 25.46 -25.46
N TRP A 158 45.95 24.39 -24.72
CA TRP A 158 46.52 23.14 -25.25
C TRP A 158 45.45 22.15 -25.74
N TRP A 159 44.24 22.19 -25.16
CA TRP A 159 43.17 21.23 -25.45
C TRP A 159 42.50 21.46 -26.83
N THR A 160 42.31 22.73 -27.20
CA THR A 160 41.77 23.13 -28.50
C THR A 160 42.74 22.84 -29.66
N PHE A 161 44.04 22.83 -29.39
CA PHE A 161 45.08 22.48 -30.37
C PHE A 161 45.07 20.98 -30.69
N PHE A 162 44.91 20.12 -29.67
CA PHE A 162 44.89 18.67 -29.83
C PHE A 162 43.65 18.16 -30.59
N LEU A 163 42.47 18.74 -30.31
CA LEU A 163 41.20 18.39 -30.97
C LEU A 163 41.15 18.77 -32.46
N LYS A 164 41.87 19.81 -32.89
CA LYS A 164 41.95 20.23 -34.30
C LYS A 164 42.95 19.41 -35.13
N ARG A 165 43.99 18.84 -34.52
CA ARG A 165 45.09 18.18 -35.24
C ARG A 165 44.83 16.69 -35.53
N PHE A 166 44.01 16.01 -34.72
CA PHE A 166 43.74 14.57 -34.87
C PHE A 166 42.26 14.19 -34.63
N PRO A 167 41.34 14.52 -35.56
CA PRO A 167 39.91 14.26 -35.40
C PRO A 167 39.54 12.76 -35.40
N GLY A 168 40.38 11.90 -35.98
CA GLY A 168 40.15 10.45 -36.07
C GLY A 168 40.38 9.68 -34.76
N THR A 169 41.43 10.01 -34.01
CA THR A 169 41.79 9.33 -32.75
C THR A 169 40.84 9.67 -31.61
N PHE A 170 40.31 10.90 -31.56
CA PHE A 170 39.28 11.28 -30.57
C PHE A 170 37.93 10.59 -30.83
N ARG A 171 37.56 10.38 -32.10
CA ARG A 171 36.40 9.56 -32.50
C ARG A 171 36.56 8.08 -32.10
N CYS A 172 37.79 7.57 -32.04
CA CYS A 172 38.08 6.20 -31.62
C CYS A 172 38.09 6.06 -30.09
N LEU A 173 38.72 7.02 -29.37
CA LEU A 173 38.75 7.05 -27.90
C LEU A 173 37.37 7.34 -27.28
N SER A 174 36.55 8.18 -27.90
CA SER A 174 35.16 8.39 -27.47
C SER A 174 34.30 7.15 -27.68
N LYS A 175 34.52 6.35 -28.75
CA LYS A 175 33.88 5.04 -28.93
C LYS A 175 34.27 4.03 -27.84
N ILE A 176 35.50 4.05 -27.36
CA ILE A 176 35.95 3.21 -26.23
C ILE A 176 35.33 3.70 -24.91
N GLY A 177 35.25 5.01 -24.67
CA GLY A 177 34.55 5.59 -23.52
C GLY A 177 33.04 5.31 -23.49
N ILE A 178 32.41 5.16 -24.67
CA ILE A 178 30.99 4.79 -24.83
C ILE A 178 30.70 3.34 -24.37
N THR A 179 31.69 2.45 -24.40
CA THR A 179 31.53 1.06 -23.94
C THR A 179 31.70 0.92 -22.42
N TYR A 180 32.46 1.80 -21.77
CA TYR A 180 32.79 1.74 -20.34
C TYR A 180 32.08 2.80 -19.47
N GLY A 181 30.92 3.32 -19.93
CA GLY A 181 30.19 4.43 -19.29
C GLY A 181 29.74 4.22 -17.84
N VAL A 182 29.82 3.00 -17.31
CA VAL A 182 29.54 2.70 -15.89
C VAL A 182 30.65 3.23 -14.97
N GLY A 183 31.90 3.26 -15.43
CA GLY A 183 33.06 3.68 -14.63
C GLY A 183 33.13 5.19 -14.37
N PHE A 184 32.61 6.01 -15.29
CA PHE A 184 32.68 7.47 -15.17
C PHE A 184 31.71 8.03 -14.12
N VAL A 185 30.51 7.45 -13.98
CA VAL A 185 29.55 7.80 -12.92
C VAL A 185 30.07 7.38 -11.54
N ALA A 186 30.74 6.23 -11.44
CA ALA A 186 31.39 5.77 -10.20
C ALA A 186 32.60 6.65 -9.79
N MET A 187 33.39 7.13 -10.77
CA MET A 187 34.49 8.09 -10.50
C MET A 187 33.97 9.49 -10.15
N ALA A 188 32.97 10.00 -10.87
CA ALA A 188 32.42 11.34 -10.63
C ALA A 188 31.73 11.47 -9.27
N THR A 189 31.19 10.37 -8.74
CA THR A 189 30.60 10.30 -7.40
C THR A 189 31.61 9.98 -6.29
N LYS A 190 32.89 9.72 -6.61
CA LYS A 190 33.92 9.25 -5.66
C LYS A 190 33.45 8.09 -4.77
N GLY A 191 32.56 7.22 -5.27
CA GLY A 191 31.96 6.14 -4.48
C GLY A 191 31.06 6.63 -3.33
N LYS A 192 30.68 7.91 -3.27
CA LYS A 192 29.64 8.38 -2.35
C LYS A 192 28.29 7.99 -2.91
N GLN A 193 27.47 7.36 -2.07
CA GLN A 193 26.09 7.01 -2.39
C GLN A 193 25.36 8.21 -3.01
N PRO A 194 24.44 7.98 -3.98
CA PRO A 194 23.66 9.06 -4.56
C PRO A 194 22.97 9.86 -3.45
N GLY A 195 22.86 11.17 -3.66
CA GLY A 195 22.17 12.09 -2.75
C GLY A 195 20.74 11.64 -2.45
N LYS A 196 20.14 12.26 -1.42
CA LYS A 196 18.80 11.97 -0.85
C LYS A 196 17.86 11.28 -1.86
N PRO A 197 17.26 10.12 -1.53
CA PRO A 197 16.27 9.51 -2.41
C PRO A 197 15.20 10.56 -2.73
N MET A 198 14.87 10.71 -4.03
CA MET A 198 13.87 11.68 -4.47
C MET A 198 12.49 11.41 -3.83
N LEU A 199 12.19 10.15 -3.50
CA LEU A 199 10.97 9.70 -2.85
C LEU A 199 11.26 9.23 -1.41
N LYS A 200 10.46 9.69 -0.44
CA LYS A 200 10.43 9.14 0.93
C LYS A 200 9.56 7.87 0.96
N SER A 201 9.87 6.92 1.84
CA SER A 201 9.03 5.71 1.98
C SER A 201 7.59 6.09 2.41
N PRO A 202 6.55 5.58 1.72
CA PRO A 202 5.16 5.74 2.17
C PRO A 202 4.90 5.06 3.52
N PHE A 203 5.66 4.01 3.83
CA PHE A 203 5.47 3.22 5.04
C PHE A 203 5.92 3.97 6.29
N LEU A 204 6.85 4.93 6.19
CA LEU A 204 7.22 5.76 7.34
C LEU A 204 5.99 6.54 7.86
N LYS A 205 5.19 7.09 6.94
CA LYS A 205 3.94 7.80 7.27
C LYS A 205 2.87 6.84 7.77
N LEU A 206 2.71 5.67 7.15
CA LEU A 206 1.76 4.66 7.65
C LEU A 206 2.12 4.21 9.08
N CYS A 207 3.40 3.94 9.35
CA CYS A 207 3.86 3.57 10.68
C CYS A 207 3.58 4.66 11.71
N SER A 208 3.74 5.93 11.37
CA SER A 208 3.42 7.03 12.29
C SER A 208 1.93 7.35 12.42
N LEU A 209 1.08 6.87 11.51
CA LEU A 209 -0.35 6.93 11.72
C LEU A 209 -0.77 6.04 12.89
N PHE A 210 -0.17 4.85 13.01
CA PHE A 210 -0.58 3.82 13.96
C PHE A 210 0.35 3.62 15.16
N HIS A 211 1.62 4.01 15.05
CA HIS A 211 2.67 3.80 16.05
C HIS A 211 3.53 5.07 16.20
N LEU A 212 2.90 6.14 16.66
CA LEU A 212 3.58 7.40 16.94
C LEU A 212 3.91 7.50 18.43
N TRP A 213 5.14 7.89 18.71
CA TRP A 213 5.64 8.11 20.05
C TRP A 213 6.21 9.52 20.13
N LYS A 214 6.15 10.12 21.30
CA LYS A 214 6.77 11.40 21.61
C LYS A 214 7.82 11.19 22.68
N ILE A 215 8.99 11.81 22.51
CA ILE A 215 9.97 11.98 23.56
C ILE A 215 10.36 13.45 23.64
N ASP A 216 10.31 14.01 24.84
CA ASP A 216 10.71 15.40 25.08
C ASP A 216 12.21 15.50 25.27
N PHE A 217 12.78 16.62 24.84
CA PHE A 217 14.20 16.88 24.92
C PHE A 217 14.50 18.32 25.29
N ASP A 218 15.68 18.51 25.87
CA ASP A 218 16.33 19.80 26.04
C ASP A 218 17.75 19.78 25.48
N SER A 219 18.44 20.93 25.61
CA SER A 219 19.87 21.06 25.28
C SER A 219 20.19 20.60 23.85
N GLY A 220 19.26 20.83 22.92
CA GLY A 220 19.34 20.39 21.54
C GLY A 220 20.44 21.10 20.78
N LYS A 221 21.41 20.35 20.27
CA LYS A 221 22.62 20.87 19.61
C LYS A 221 22.54 20.78 18.10
N ASN A 222 21.97 19.72 17.54
CA ASN A 222 21.88 19.53 16.09
C ASN A 222 20.51 18.97 15.73
N GLU A 223 19.84 19.59 14.77
CA GLU A 223 18.55 19.10 14.29
C GLU A 223 18.73 17.77 13.53
N PRO A 224 18.13 16.66 14.00
CA PRO A 224 18.12 15.41 13.24
C PRO A 224 17.23 15.50 12.00
N LEU A 225 17.63 14.82 10.93
CA LEU A 225 16.81 14.69 9.72
C LEU A 225 15.73 13.62 9.90
N ILE A 226 14.55 13.85 9.32
CA ILE A 226 13.47 12.84 9.22
C ILE A 226 14.00 11.53 8.63
N GLY A 227 13.55 10.41 9.19
CA GLY A 227 13.96 9.05 8.84
C GLY A 227 15.23 8.57 9.55
N ARG A 228 15.86 9.40 10.39
CA ARG A 228 17.02 8.99 11.19
C ARG A 228 16.61 8.29 12.47
N THR A 229 17.35 7.25 12.83
CA THR A 229 17.22 6.54 14.11
C THR A 229 17.82 7.36 15.24
N ILE A 230 16.99 7.74 16.20
CA ILE A 230 17.37 8.27 17.50
C ILE A 230 17.62 7.08 18.44
N THR A 231 18.76 7.09 19.11
CA THR A 231 19.17 6.06 20.07
C THR A 231 19.41 6.68 21.44
N GLY A 232 18.81 6.12 22.48
CA GLY A 232 19.08 6.46 23.87
C GLY A 232 20.46 5.95 24.27
N HIS A 233 21.30 6.81 24.83
CA HIS A 233 22.67 6.45 25.19
C HIS A 233 22.75 5.33 26.21
N ASP A 234 21.94 5.41 27.27
CA ASP A 234 22.02 4.52 28.43
C ASP A 234 21.07 3.34 28.25
N SER A 235 19.85 3.62 27.75
CA SER A 235 18.82 2.61 27.52
C SER A 235 19.10 1.73 26.31
N ARG A 236 19.85 2.24 25.32
CA ARG A 236 19.97 1.68 23.96
C ARG A 236 18.62 1.52 23.25
N ALA A 237 17.57 2.18 23.73
CA ALA A 237 16.29 2.24 23.06
C ALA A 237 16.45 3.00 21.73
N THR A 238 15.69 2.60 20.72
CA THR A 238 15.78 3.20 19.38
C THR A 238 14.41 3.64 18.91
N GLY A 239 14.33 4.71 18.12
CA GLY A 239 13.13 5.09 17.38
C GLY A 239 13.47 5.92 16.15
N VAL A 240 12.69 5.78 15.08
CA VAL A 240 12.91 6.49 13.82
C VAL A 240 12.13 7.81 13.84
N LEU A 241 12.83 8.92 13.62
CA LEU A 241 12.22 10.25 13.58
C LEU A 241 11.27 10.38 12.38
N THR A 242 10.02 10.75 12.65
CA THR A 242 8.96 10.82 11.63
C THR A 242 8.76 12.21 11.08
N PHE A 243 8.79 13.21 11.96
CA PHE A 243 8.52 14.61 11.63
C PHE A 243 9.75 15.46 11.94
N SER A 244 9.80 16.67 11.38
CA SER A 244 10.79 17.63 11.84
C SER A 244 10.59 17.84 13.35
N PRO A 245 11.67 17.90 14.14
CA PRO A 245 11.54 18.13 15.57
C PRO A 245 10.73 19.40 15.85
N ILE A 246 9.83 19.32 16.83
CA ILE A 246 9.05 20.47 17.24
C ILE A 246 9.87 21.23 18.26
N LEU A 247 10.13 22.51 17.99
CA LEU A 247 10.78 23.40 18.93
C LEU A 247 9.73 24.17 19.72
N GLU A 248 9.77 24.03 21.03
CA GLU A 248 8.98 24.84 21.98
C GLU A 248 9.74 26.13 22.31
N THR A 249 11.04 26.03 22.58
CA THR A 249 11.92 27.17 22.88
C THR A 249 13.35 26.90 22.39
N GLY A 250 14.18 27.95 22.37
CA GLY A 250 15.59 27.85 21.97
C GLY A 250 15.79 27.67 20.47
N SER A 251 17.03 27.37 20.07
CA SER A 251 17.42 27.17 18.69
C SER A 251 18.47 26.07 18.53
N TRP A 252 18.40 25.35 17.41
CA TRP A 252 19.48 24.47 17.00
C TRP A 252 20.75 25.29 16.71
N LYS A 253 21.92 24.69 16.87
CA LYS A 253 23.20 25.38 16.72
C LYS A 253 23.35 26.10 15.36
N SER A 254 23.72 27.37 15.39
CA SER A 254 24.21 28.11 14.21
C SER A 254 25.74 28.05 14.16
N GLY A 255 26.31 27.19 13.31
CA GLY A 255 27.77 27.11 13.11
C GLY A 255 28.54 26.40 14.24
N ASN A 256 29.87 26.59 14.32
CA ASN A 256 30.72 25.78 15.20
C ASN A 256 30.82 26.23 16.67
N ASN A 257 30.38 27.44 17.07
CA ASN A 257 30.83 28.07 18.33
C ASN A 257 29.75 28.51 19.35
N GLY A 258 28.56 27.91 19.40
CA GLY A 258 27.58 28.16 20.48
C GLY A 258 26.97 26.87 21.06
N PRO A 259 26.56 26.84 22.35
CA PRO A 259 25.79 25.73 22.89
C PRO A 259 24.36 25.84 22.33
N GLY A 260 23.96 24.91 21.46
CA GLY A 260 22.54 24.83 21.06
C GLY A 260 21.67 24.59 22.31
N ASP A 261 20.57 25.32 22.41
CA ASP A 261 19.68 25.37 23.57
C ASP A 261 18.26 24.94 23.22
N ALA A 262 18.06 24.33 22.05
CA ALA A 262 16.77 23.87 21.57
C ALA A 262 16.08 22.94 22.59
N LYS A 263 14.79 23.20 22.83
CA LYS A 263 13.91 22.36 23.64
C LYS A 263 12.63 22.06 22.88
N GLY A 264 12.11 20.86 23.05
CA GLY A 264 10.81 20.47 22.50
C GLY A 264 10.67 18.97 22.36
N GLY A 265 10.01 18.51 21.30
CA GLY A 265 9.61 17.10 21.15
C GLY A 265 10.16 16.43 19.88
N PHE A 266 10.68 15.22 20.03
CA PHE A 266 10.89 14.31 18.90
C PHE A 266 9.71 13.35 18.76
N TYR A 267 9.30 13.14 17.52
CA TYR A 267 8.21 12.25 17.16
C TYR A 267 8.73 11.02 16.44
N LEU A 268 8.65 9.90 17.14
CA LEU A 268 9.28 8.66 16.76
C LEU A 268 8.24 7.65 16.32
N THR A 269 8.62 6.82 15.36
CA THR A 269 7.98 5.52 15.13
C THR A 269 9.03 4.42 15.29
N HIS A 270 8.66 3.15 15.13
CA HIS A 270 9.59 2.02 15.29
C HIS A 270 10.27 1.98 16.66
N VAL A 271 9.60 2.45 17.70
CA VAL A 271 10.20 2.51 19.03
C VAL A 271 10.46 1.09 19.53
N ARG A 272 11.72 0.81 19.87
CA ARG A 272 12.18 -0.46 20.45
C ARG A 272 12.91 -0.17 21.75
N GLY A 273 12.60 -0.96 22.77
CA GLY A 273 13.09 -0.69 24.13
C GLY A 273 12.34 0.46 24.78
N LYS A 274 12.83 0.91 25.94
CA LYS A 274 12.25 2.01 26.70
C LYS A 274 13.31 3.09 26.88
N PHE A 275 13.08 4.26 26.31
CA PHE A 275 13.91 5.43 26.57
C PHE A 275 13.81 5.82 28.05
N GLN A 276 14.90 6.28 28.63
CA GLN A 276 15.00 6.75 30.01
C GLN A 276 15.02 8.27 30.04
N ALA A 277 14.22 8.87 30.91
CA ALA A 277 14.26 10.32 31.10
C ALA A 277 15.64 10.75 31.61
N GLY A 278 16.17 11.84 31.06
CA GLY A 278 17.49 12.37 31.43
C GLY A 278 18.67 11.69 30.72
N GLU A 279 18.45 10.76 29.79
CA GLU A 279 19.53 10.17 28.99
C GLU A 279 19.90 11.02 27.77
N ASP A 280 21.16 10.94 27.32
CA ASP A 280 21.58 11.58 26.08
C ASP A 280 20.97 10.87 24.86
N LEU A 281 20.47 11.64 23.91
CA LEU A 281 19.90 11.14 22.66
C LEU A 281 20.92 11.29 21.53
N LYS A 282 21.14 10.21 20.78
CA LYS A 282 22.14 10.13 19.72
C LYS A 282 21.51 9.86 18.36
N VAL A 283 22.13 10.39 17.31
CA VAL A 283 21.97 9.91 15.94
C VAL A 283 23.35 9.48 15.47
N GLU A 284 23.46 8.22 15.04
CA GLU A 284 24.76 7.57 14.87
C GLU A 284 25.56 7.71 16.19
N ASP A 285 26.80 8.20 16.15
CA ASP A 285 27.63 8.38 17.36
C ASP A 285 27.54 9.78 17.97
N LYS A 286 26.69 10.67 17.44
CA LYS A 286 26.64 12.08 17.85
C LYS A 286 25.47 12.34 18.79
N ILE A 287 25.76 12.94 19.94
CA ILE A 287 24.74 13.45 20.86
C ILE A 287 24.05 14.65 20.21
N ILE A 288 22.74 14.57 20.06
CA ILE A 288 21.91 15.61 19.43
C ILE A 288 21.10 16.42 20.43
N ALA A 289 20.71 15.82 21.56
CA ALA A 289 19.90 16.43 22.62
C ALA A 289 19.97 15.56 23.89
N ARG A 290 19.37 16.01 24.99
CA ARG A 290 19.15 15.20 26.19
C ARG A 290 17.66 15.03 26.41
N SER A 291 17.21 13.81 26.67
CA SER A 291 15.80 13.55 26.93
C SER A 291 15.37 14.14 28.27
N THR A 292 14.14 14.65 28.34
CA THR A 292 13.52 15.11 29.59
C THR A 292 12.36 14.23 30.02
N SER A 293 11.89 13.34 29.14
CA SER A 293 10.85 12.35 29.42
C SER A 293 11.21 10.97 28.88
N GLN A 294 10.45 9.96 29.28
CA GLN A 294 10.44 8.68 28.56
C GLN A 294 9.70 8.85 27.23
N ALA A 295 9.93 7.95 26.29
CA ALA A 295 9.10 7.92 25.09
C ALA A 295 7.69 7.40 25.44
N GLU A 296 6.66 8.17 25.10
CA GLU A 296 5.26 7.83 25.33
C GLU A 296 4.50 7.71 24.01
N GLU A 297 3.58 6.75 23.91
CA GLU A 297 2.76 6.58 22.72
C GLU A 297 1.76 7.75 22.59
N VAL A 298 1.77 8.42 21.44
CA VAL A 298 0.84 9.51 21.14
C VAL A 298 -0.51 8.92 20.77
N VAL A 299 -1.42 8.91 21.74
CA VAL A 299 -2.76 8.33 21.60
C VAL A 299 -3.82 9.35 21.14
N GLU A 300 -3.54 10.66 21.18
CA GLU A 300 -4.51 11.70 20.82
C GLU A 300 -4.06 12.54 19.63
N LYS A 301 -4.83 12.44 18.53
CA LYS A 301 -4.77 13.34 17.38
C LYS A 301 -6.08 14.13 17.34
N TRP A 302 -6.07 15.29 16.70
CA TRP A 302 -7.21 16.19 16.60
C TRP A 302 -7.44 16.51 15.14
N SER A 303 -8.70 16.64 14.71
CA SER A 303 -9.02 17.12 13.36
C SER A 303 -9.76 18.44 13.45
N ILE A 304 -9.30 19.41 12.67
CA ILE A 304 -9.99 20.69 12.51
C ILE A 304 -10.26 20.94 11.04
N GLY A 305 -11.53 21.21 10.70
CA GLY A 305 -11.90 21.64 9.35
C GLY A 305 -11.42 23.06 9.09
N PHE A 306 -11.02 23.37 7.86
CA PHE A 306 -10.68 24.72 7.41
C PHE A 306 -11.40 25.10 6.12
N GLN A 307 -11.48 26.41 5.87
CA GLN A 307 -12.05 27.02 4.68
C GLN A 307 -11.30 28.31 4.33
N CYS A 308 -11.45 28.79 3.09
CA CYS A 308 -10.77 29.98 2.58
C CYS A 308 -9.25 29.91 2.76
N GLY A 309 -8.67 28.76 2.44
CA GLY A 309 -7.26 28.49 2.68
C GLY A 309 -6.39 29.31 1.74
N GLU A 310 -5.56 30.18 2.31
CA GLU A 310 -4.72 31.12 1.57
C GLU A 310 -3.31 30.60 1.29
N LYS A 311 -2.83 29.72 2.17
CA LYS A 311 -1.51 29.12 2.07
C LYS A 311 -1.50 27.77 2.76
N GLU A 312 -1.00 26.77 2.05
CA GLU A 312 -0.85 25.43 2.61
C GLU A 312 0.18 25.44 3.75
N PRO A 313 -0.19 25.02 4.97
CA PRO A 313 0.77 24.84 6.05
C PRO A 313 1.62 23.59 5.81
N SER A 314 2.86 23.64 6.27
CA SER A 314 3.81 22.52 6.23
C SER A 314 3.67 21.64 7.46
N VAL A 315 3.92 20.34 7.33
CA VAL A 315 3.97 19.42 8.48
C VAL A 315 4.95 19.95 9.52
N SER A 316 4.59 19.85 10.79
CA SER A 316 5.26 20.43 11.95
C SER A 316 5.03 21.94 12.16
N ASP A 317 4.28 22.62 11.28
CA ASP A 317 3.85 23.99 11.55
C ASP A 317 2.91 24.04 12.76
N ILE A 318 3.13 25.02 13.64
CA ILE A 318 2.20 25.34 14.73
C ILE A 318 1.07 26.17 14.16
N ILE A 319 -0.14 25.60 14.16
CA ILE A 319 -1.37 26.27 13.76
C ILE A 319 -1.95 26.98 14.97
N THR A 320 -2.17 28.29 14.89
CA THR A 320 -2.73 29.09 15.99
C THR A 320 -4.03 29.78 15.60
N GLY A 321 -5.05 29.73 16.46
CA GLY A 321 -6.29 30.47 16.34
C GLY A 321 -6.11 31.92 16.79
N SER A 322 -6.45 32.87 15.92
CA SER A 322 -6.20 34.30 16.18
C SER A 322 -7.10 34.88 17.27
N GLU A 323 -8.25 34.26 17.55
CA GLU A 323 -9.20 34.73 18.55
C GLU A 323 -9.15 33.89 19.82
N SER A 324 -9.05 32.57 19.67
CA SER A 324 -9.02 31.63 20.79
C SER A 324 -7.65 31.53 21.47
N GLY A 325 -6.57 31.86 20.75
CA GLY A 325 -5.21 31.53 21.15
C GLY A 325 -4.91 30.02 21.13
N ALA A 326 -5.85 29.19 20.68
CA ALA A 326 -5.66 27.75 20.59
C ALA A 326 -4.52 27.43 19.64
N ALA A 327 -3.68 26.45 19.99
CA ALA A 327 -2.52 26.08 19.21
C ALA A 327 -2.47 24.56 19.03
N GLY A 328 -2.07 24.10 17.86
CA GLY A 328 -1.83 22.68 17.63
C GLY A 328 -0.85 22.48 16.49
N VAL A 329 -0.06 21.43 16.57
CA VAL A 329 0.99 21.15 15.59
C VAL A 329 0.41 20.32 14.46
N LEU A 330 0.59 20.77 13.23
CA LEU A 330 0.18 20.02 12.05
C LEU A 330 0.98 18.71 11.92
N ALA A 331 0.33 17.57 12.16
CA ALA A 331 0.94 16.24 12.08
C ALA A 331 0.97 15.66 10.65
N ASP A 332 0.01 16.07 9.81
CA ASP A 332 -0.11 15.60 8.43
C ASP A 332 -0.30 16.78 7.47
N PRO A 333 0.12 16.69 6.20
CA PRO A 333 -0.18 17.71 5.21
C PRO A 333 -1.69 17.98 5.16
N ALA A 334 -2.04 19.25 4.95
CA ALA A 334 -3.43 19.67 4.96
C ALA A 334 -4.26 18.82 3.99
N ASN A 335 -5.27 18.12 4.53
CA ASN A 335 -6.15 17.30 3.73
C ASN A 335 -7.17 18.22 3.04
N LYS A 336 -6.80 18.75 1.88
CA LYS A 336 -7.65 19.62 1.06
C LYS A 336 -8.78 18.81 0.42
N HIS A 337 -10.02 19.11 0.82
CA HIS A 337 -11.23 18.48 0.29
C HIS A 337 -11.73 19.17 -0.97
N SER A 338 -11.56 20.50 -1.08
CA SER A 338 -12.00 21.26 -2.24
C SER A 338 -11.23 22.59 -2.39
N GLY A 339 -11.42 23.26 -3.52
CA GLY A 339 -10.80 24.56 -3.80
C GLY A 339 -9.30 24.50 -4.10
N SER A 340 -8.69 25.68 -4.13
CA SER A 340 -7.28 25.89 -4.49
C SER A 340 -6.61 26.82 -3.50
N TRP A 341 -5.40 26.47 -3.07
CA TRP A 341 -4.56 27.35 -2.25
C TRP A 341 -4.14 28.59 -3.03
N LEU A 342 -3.93 28.47 -4.35
CA LEU A 342 -3.58 29.59 -5.23
C LEU A 342 -4.70 30.63 -5.30
N ASP A 343 -5.95 30.17 -5.37
CA ASP A 343 -7.14 31.03 -5.49
C ASP A 343 -7.73 31.41 -4.13
N LYS A 344 -7.06 31.07 -3.02
CA LYS A 344 -7.51 31.30 -1.64
C LYS A 344 -8.88 30.67 -1.30
N THR A 345 -9.28 29.64 -2.04
CA THR A 345 -10.57 28.95 -1.88
C THR A 345 -10.44 27.58 -1.23
N ALA A 346 -9.22 27.17 -0.84
CA ALA A 346 -9.00 25.84 -0.30
C ALA A 346 -9.85 25.58 0.95
N ALA A 347 -10.50 24.43 1.00
CA ALA A 347 -11.23 23.97 2.16
C ALA A 347 -10.88 22.50 2.40
N GLY A 348 -10.84 22.09 3.66
CA GLY A 348 -10.36 20.76 4.01
C GLY A 348 -10.32 20.52 5.50
N SER A 349 -9.36 19.68 5.92
CA SER A 349 -9.09 19.38 7.33
C SER A 349 -7.60 19.35 7.61
N LEU A 350 -7.22 19.67 8.84
CA LEU A 350 -5.87 19.58 9.38
C LEU A 350 -5.86 18.51 10.48
N THR A 351 -4.83 17.65 10.49
CA THR A 351 -4.55 16.76 11.62
C THR A 351 -3.60 17.47 12.56
N LEU A 352 -4.05 17.76 13.79
CA LEU A 352 -3.24 18.41 14.82
C LEU A 352 -2.85 17.41 15.91
N ILE A 353 -1.65 17.58 16.46
CA ILE A 353 -1.17 16.96 17.70
C ILE A 353 -0.80 18.06 18.69
N GLN A 354 -0.67 17.73 19.99
CA GLN A 354 -0.41 18.71 21.05
C GLN A 354 -1.37 19.90 20.99
N LEU A 355 -2.67 19.61 20.86
CA LEU A 355 -3.66 20.66 20.83
C LEU A 355 -3.79 21.28 22.23
N GLU A 356 -3.51 22.57 22.33
CA GLU A 356 -3.73 23.41 23.50
C GLU A 356 -4.89 24.37 23.24
N GLY A 357 -5.82 24.46 24.19
CA GLY A 357 -7.02 25.28 24.04
C GLY A 357 -8.05 24.70 23.07
N THR A 358 -8.99 25.53 22.63
CA THR A 358 -10.07 25.11 21.72
C THR A 358 -10.27 26.15 20.63
N PHE A 359 -10.05 25.73 19.38
CA PHE A 359 -10.33 26.59 18.23
C PHE A 359 -11.82 26.94 18.17
N ARG A 360 -12.14 28.20 17.90
CA ARG A 360 -13.51 28.70 17.63
C ARG A 360 -13.85 28.48 16.17
N ARG A 361 -15.11 28.17 15.87
CA ARG A 361 -15.59 28.04 14.49
C ARG A 361 -15.55 29.39 13.77
N GLY A 362 -14.96 29.44 12.60
CA GLY A 362 -14.88 30.65 11.76
C GLY A 362 -13.66 31.53 12.03
N GLU A 363 -12.87 31.24 13.07
CA GLU A 363 -11.72 32.07 13.44
C GLU A 363 -10.57 31.93 12.43
N VAL A 364 -9.73 32.96 12.35
CA VAL A 364 -8.55 32.97 11.50
C VAL A 364 -7.47 32.07 12.09
N MET A 365 -7.04 31.08 11.34
CA MET A 365 -5.90 30.22 11.67
C MET A 365 -4.63 30.74 11.00
N LYS A 366 -3.53 30.73 11.75
CA LYS A 366 -2.23 31.24 11.32
C LYS A 366 -1.12 30.22 11.54
N VAL A 367 -0.05 30.37 10.75
CA VAL A 367 1.28 29.82 11.03
C VAL A 367 2.22 31.01 11.19
N LYS A 368 2.74 31.21 12.41
CA LYS A 368 3.41 32.47 12.79
C LYS A 368 2.45 33.64 12.49
N GLU A 369 2.89 34.65 11.75
CA GLU A 369 2.05 35.79 11.35
C GLU A 369 1.22 35.56 10.08
N LYS A 370 1.39 34.43 9.39
CA LYS A 370 0.76 34.19 8.08
C LYS A 370 -0.58 33.50 8.25
N VAL A 371 -1.63 34.09 7.68
CA VAL A 371 -2.95 33.46 7.59
C VAL A 371 -2.87 32.24 6.68
N ILE A 372 -3.33 31.10 7.20
CA ILE A 372 -3.47 29.88 6.40
C ILE A 372 -4.92 29.64 6.00
N GLY A 373 -5.90 30.16 6.73
CA GLY A 373 -7.32 30.06 6.40
C GLY A 373 -8.18 30.34 7.62
N LYS A 374 -9.46 29.97 7.55
CA LYS A 374 -10.40 30.04 8.69
C LYS A 374 -10.80 28.65 9.14
N SER A 375 -10.96 28.44 10.43
CA SER A 375 -11.54 27.21 10.95
C SER A 375 -13.00 27.07 10.47
N LYS A 376 -13.39 25.87 10.07
CA LYS A 376 -14.76 25.53 9.65
C LYS A 376 -15.51 24.75 10.74
N SER A 377 -14.77 24.07 11.61
CA SER A 377 -15.26 23.31 12.75
C SER A 377 -14.46 23.66 14.00
N LEU A 378 -14.97 23.24 15.17
CA LEU A 378 -14.10 23.09 16.34
C LEU A 378 -13.04 22.03 16.04
N ALA A 379 -11.87 22.14 16.69
CA ALA A 379 -10.96 21.02 16.76
C ALA A 379 -11.65 19.93 17.57
N VAL A 380 -11.99 18.85 16.90
CA VAL A 380 -12.58 17.68 17.54
C VAL A 380 -11.46 16.65 17.67
N LYS A 381 -11.38 16.01 18.85
CA LYS A 381 -10.51 14.83 19.01
C LYS A 381 -10.85 13.92 17.85
N PHE A 382 -9.82 13.54 17.09
CA PHE A 382 -9.93 13.07 15.71
C PHE A 382 -11.26 12.31 15.54
N PRO A 383 -12.24 12.81 14.77
CA PRO A 383 -13.60 12.24 14.76
C PRO A 383 -13.66 10.86 14.08
N PHE A 384 -12.49 10.28 13.85
CA PHE A 384 -12.14 9.31 12.85
C PHE A 384 -10.93 8.51 13.30
N ASP A 385 -10.77 8.17 14.59
CA ASP A 385 -9.63 7.38 15.09
C ASP A 385 -9.22 6.36 14.04
N TYR A 386 -8.06 6.53 13.42
CA TYR A 386 -7.47 5.49 12.61
C TYR A 386 -7.05 4.42 13.60
N GLN A 387 -8.02 3.59 13.98
CA GLN A 387 -7.79 2.45 14.84
C GLN A 387 -6.64 1.66 14.22
N LYS A 388 -5.72 1.20 15.07
CA LYS A 388 -4.67 0.28 14.64
C LYS A 388 -5.36 -0.86 13.87
N PRO A 389 -4.94 -1.15 12.63
CA PRO A 389 -5.60 -2.18 11.85
C PRO A 389 -5.44 -3.53 12.55
N ALA A 390 -6.49 -4.34 12.55
CA ALA A 390 -6.44 -5.71 13.02
C ALA A 390 -5.57 -6.59 12.10
N PHE A 391 -5.55 -6.26 10.81
CA PHE A 391 -4.76 -6.90 9.77
C PHE A 391 -4.64 -5.97 8.55
N VAL A 392 -3.78 -6.35 7.61
CA VAL A 392 -3.58 -5.66 6.33
C VAL A 392 -3.91 -6.62 5.20
N LEU A 393 -4.64 -6.11 4.21
CA LEU A 393 -5.08 -6.86 3.05
C LEU A 393 -4.45 -6.26 1.79
N HIS A 394 -3.72 -7.08 1.04
CA HIS A 394 -3.06 -6.70 -0.22
C HIS A 394 -3.70 -7.45 -1.40
N ALA A 395 -4.48 -6.73 -2.21
CA ALA A 395 -5.22 -7.28 -3.33
C ALA A 395 -4.38 -7.28 -4.62
N GLY A 396 -3.25 -8.01 -4.65
CA GLY A 396 -2.45 -8.15 -5.88
C GLY A 396 -1.23 -7.22 -5.99
N ASP A 397 -0.30 -7.57 -6.87
CA ASP A 397 0.90 -6.78 -7.20
C ASP A 397 1.77 -6.43 -5.98
N GLN A 398 2.19 -7.45 -5.24
CA GLN A 398 3.23 -7.32 -4.22
C GLN A 398 4.62 -7.09 -4.83
N ILE A 399 4.84 -7.66 -6.02
CA ILE A 399 6.06 -7.47 -6.82
C ILE A 399 5.70 -7.09 -8.25
N TYR A 400 6.69 -6.57 -8.99
CA TYR A 400 6.61 -6.32 -10.43
C TYR A 400 7.74 -7.05 -11.14
N PHE A 401 7.57 -8.36 -11.36
CA PHE A 401 8.62 -9.20 -11.94
C PHE A 401 9.03 -8.75 -13.36
N ASP A 402 8.08 -8.29 -14.14
CA ASP A 402 8.19 -7.88 -15.53
C ASP A 402 8.52 -6.39 -15.71
N PHE A 403 8.79 -5.66 -14.62
CA PHE A 403 9.25 -4.27 -14.68
C PHE A 403 10.72 -4.14 -14.24
N PRO A 404 11.55 -3.30 -14.90
CA PRO A 404 11.25 -2.45 -16.07
C PRO A 404 11.35 -3.20 -17.41
N TYR A 405 11.53 -4.53 -17.39
CA TYR A 405 11.79 -5.34 -18.58
C TYR A 405 10.75 -6.45 -18.72
N ARG A 406 9.80 -6.27 -19.65
CA ARG A 406 8.72 -7.24 -19.90
C ARG A 406 9.24 -8.60 -20.36
N GLU A 407 10.35 -8.61 -21.11
CA GLU A 407 10.97 -9.82 -21.68
C GLU A 407 11.95 -10.52 -20.71
N ARG A 408 11.74 -10.39 -19.39
CA ARG A 408 12.58 -11.06 -18.38
C ARG A 408 12.44 -12.58 -18.49
N ARG A 409 13.55 -13.31 -18.35
CA ARG A 409 13.54 -14.78 -18.33
C ARG A 409 12.96 -15.30 -17.01
N PRO A 410 12.07 -16.31 -17.04
CA PRO A 410 11.41 -16.83 -15.85
C PRO A 410 12.31 -17.81 -15.08
N GLU A 411 13.34 -17.28 -14.42
CA GLU A 411 14.19 -18.06 -13.52
C GLU A 411 13.67 -17.93 -12.08
N LEU A 412 13.57 -19.03 -11.34
CA LEU A 412 13.10 -19.03 -9.95
C LEU A 412 13.86 -18.01 -9.08
N GLU A 413 15.19 -17.98 -9.20
CA GLU A 413 16.03 -17.03 -8.46
C GLU A 413 15.77 -15.56 -8.85
N ALA A 414 15.30 -15.29 -10.07
CA ALA A 414 14.90 -13.94 -10.47
C ALA A 414 13.58 -13.51 -9.79
N TYR A 415 12.62 -14.42 -9.64
CA TYR A 415 11.40 -14.16 -8.85
C TYR A 415 11.72 -13.95 -7.37
N ARG A 416 12.49 -14.86 -6.76
CA ARG A 416 12.96 -14.74 -5.38
C ARG A 416 13.65 -13.39 -5.14
N ARG A 417 14.58 -13.01 -6.04
CA ARG A 417 15.25 -11.70 -5.97
C ARG A 417 14.27 -10.54 -6.02
N THR A 418 13.24 -10.60 -6.85
CA THR A 418 12.23 -9.53 -6.96
C THR A 418 11.46 -9.37 -5.64
N TYR A 419 11.06 -10.48 -4.98
CA TYR A 419 10.49 -10.41 -3.63
C TYR A 419 11.45 -9.83 -2.60
N ARG A 420 12.71 -10.25 -2.65
CA ARG A 420 13.75 -9.73 -1.76
C ARG A 420 13.93 -8.24 -1.94
N GLU A 421 13.93 -7.73 -3.16
CA GLU A 421 14.01 -6.30 -3.46
C GLU A 421 12.78 -5.56 -2.93
N ALA A 422 11.57 -6.03 -3.27
CA ALA A 422 10.32 -5.42 -2.85
C ALA A 422 10.16 -5.35 -1.32
N TRP A 423 10.53 -6.41 -0.59
CA TRP A 423 10.38 -6.45 0.87
C TRP A 423 11.62 -5.96 1.64
N SER A 424 12.69 -5.58 0.94
CA SER A 424 13.87 -4.95 1.54
C SER A 424 13.92 -3.45 1.38
N GLU A 425 12.94 -2.87 0.68
CA GLU A 425 13.00 -1.51 0.16
C GLU A 425 13.44 -0.48 1.20
N ASP A 426 12.80 -0.49 2.37
CA ASP A 426 13.18 0.37 3.49
C ASP A 426 12.84 -0.25 4.85
N GLU A 427 13.34 0.36 5.92
CA GLU A 427 13.14 -0.11 7.30
C GLU A 427 11.68 0.01 7.76
N SER A 428 10.93 0.99 7.26
CA SER A 428 9.51 1.19 7.59
C SER A 428 8.59 0.18 6.97
N LEU A 429 8.83 -0.26 5.73
CA LEU A 429 8.14 -1.42 5.18
C LEU A 429 8.42 -2.66 6.03
N GLN A 430 9.68 -2.92 6.38
CA GLN A 430 10.06 -4.11 7.16
C GLN A 430 9.45 -4.09 8.57
N TYR A 431 9.41 -2.93 9.22
CA TYR A 431 8.73 -2.75 10.49
C TYR A 431 7.24 -2.99 10.35
N PHE A 432 6.61 -2.39 9.34
CA PHE A 432 5.17 -2.51 9.09
C PHE A 432 4.75 -3.97 8.89
N LEU A 433 5.48 -4.72 8.05
CA LEU A 433 5.27 -6.16 7.81
C LEU A 433 5.38 -7.01 9.08
N ALA A 434 6.10 -6.53 10.09
CA ALA A 434 6.32 -7.21 11.36
C ALA A 434 5.30 -6.84 12.47
N GLN A 435 4.35 -5.91 12.22
CA GLN A 435 3.38 -5.45 13.24
C GLN A 435 1.96 -6.02 13.09
N TYR A 436 1.56 -6.47 11.89
CA TYR A 436 0.17 -6.82 11.60
C TYR A 436 0.08 -8.11 10.79
N PRO A 437 -0.95 -8.95 11.01
CA PRO A 437 -1.26 -10.05 10.10
C PRO A 437 -1.45 -9.53 8.67
N HIS A 438 -0.78 -10.15 7.70
CA HIS A 438 -0.89 -9.81 6.29
C HIS A 438 -1.60 -10.92 5.50
N TYR A 439 -2.72 -10.56 4.88
CA TYR A 439 -3.45 -11.40 3.93
C TYR A 439 -3.27 -10.84 2.52
N MET A 440 -2.81 -11.68 1.61
CA MET A 440 -2.49 -11.25 0.25
C MET A 440 -3.12 -12.20 -0.77
N THR A 441 -3.42 -11.69 -1.97
CA THR A 441 -3.64 -12.51 -3.16
C THR A 441 -2.67 -12.07 -4.24
N LEU A 442 -2.33 -12.98 -5.15
CA LEU A 442 -1.53 -12.64 -6.31
C LEU A 442 -2.37 -11.93 -7.37
N ASP A 443 -1.68 -11.17 -8.21
CA ASP A 443 -2.17 -10.65 -9.46
C ASP A 443 -1.20 -11.02 -10.60
N ASP A 444 -1.32 -10.38 -11.75
CA ASP A 444 -0.54 -10.71 -12.92
C ASP A 444 0.96 -10.39 -12.74
N HIS A 445 1.34 -9.29 -12.09
CA HIS A 445 2.74 -8.89 -11.94
C HIS A 445 3.59 -9.78 -11.01
N GLU A 446 2.96 -10.67 -10.24
CA GLU A 446 3.63 -11.81 -9.59
C GLU A 446 4.20 -12.82 -10.61
N ILE A 447 3.69 -12.82 -11.85
CA ILE A 447 4.07 -13.71 -12.95
C ILE A 447 4.61 -12.89 -14.14
N TYR A 448 3.74 -12.13 -14.82
CA TYR A 448 3.98 -11.06 -15.80
C TYR A 448 2.66 -10.35 -16.15
N ASP A 449 2.71 -9.08 -16.59
CA ASP A 449 1.56 -8.25 -17.01
C ASP A 449 0.55 -9.00 -17.91
N GLN A 450 -0.69 -9.05 -17.45
CA GLN A 450 -1.85 -9.73 -18.05
C GLN A 450 -1.71 -11.26 -18.18
N PHE A 451 -1.06 -11.93 -17.23
CA PHE A 451 -0.91 -13.40 -17.24
C PHE A 451 -2.24 -14.17 -17.33
N ALA A 452 -2.36 -15.06 -18.32
CA ALA A 452 -3.38 -16.11 -18.40
C ALA A 452 -2.76 -17.43 -18.89
N LYS A 453 -3.30 -18.58 -18.46
CA LYS A 453 -2.73 -19.91 -18.76
C LYS A 453 -2.70 -20.23 -20.26
N ASP A 454 -3.70 -19.76 -21.00
CA ASP A 454 -3.83 -19.92 -22.44
C ASP A 454 -3.57 -18.60 -23.20
N GLY A 455 -2.95 -17.62 -22.54
CA GLY A 455 -2.49 -16.38 -23.15
C GLY A 455 -1.18 -16.53 -23.91
N ASP A 456 -0.60 -15.39 -24.29
CA ASP A 456 0.71 -15.33 -24.94
C ASP A 456 1.80 -15.02 -23.90
N ALA A 457 2.92 -15.73 -23.98
CA ALA A 457 4.07 -15.45 -23.12
C ALA A 457 4.86 -14.23 -23.63
N PRO A 458 5.52 -13.45 -22.75
CA PRO A 458 6.32 -12.30 -23.17
C PRO A 458 7.46 -12.64 -24.13
N LEU A 459 8.10 -13.80 -23.96
CA LEU A 459 9.16 -14.30 -24.84
C LEU A 459 8.59 -15.30 -25.86
N GLN A 460 8.78 -15.03 -27.15
CA GLN A 460 8.18 -15.77 -28.28
C GLN A 460 8.41 -17.29 -28.27
N ASN A 461 9.51 -17.76 -27.69
CA ASN A 461 9.87 -19.19 -27.64
C ASN A 461 9.44 -19.88 -26.34
N LEU A 462 8.76 -19.16 -25.46
CA LEU A 462 8.24 -19.70 -24.21
C LEU A 462 6.71 -19.71 -24.25
N LYS A 463 6.14 -20.49 -23.34
CA LYS A 463 4.71 -20.57 -23.10
C LYS A 463 4.39 -20.12 -21.66
N PRO A 464 3.16 -19.69 -21.35
CA PRO A 464 2.80 -19.17 -20.01
C PRO A 464 3.21 -20.09 -18.85
N GLU A 465 3.13 -21.41 -19.01
CA GLU A 465 3.51 -22.38 -17.98
C GLU A 465 5.00 -22.33 -17.57
N HIS A 466 5.87 -21.81 -18.44
CA HIS A 466 7.30 -21.62 -18.13
C HIS A 466 7.51 -20.48 -17.15
N TYR A 467 6.60 -19.49 -17.13
CA TYR A 467 6.59 -18.39 -16.15
C TYR A 467 5.86 -18.81 -14.88
N LEU A 468 4.70 -19.46 -15.02
CA LEU A 468 3.85 -19.84 -13.90
C LEU A 468 4.58 -20.69 -12.86
N LYS A 469 5.31 -21.73 -13.28
CA LYS A 469 5.98 -22.66 -12.36
C LYS A 469 6.95 -21.98 -11.37
N PRO A 470 7.98 -21.22 -11.82
CA PRO A 470 8.89 -20.53 -10.92
C PRO A 470 8.22 -19.38 -10.16
N ALA A 471 7.26 -18.68 -10.78
CA ALA A 471 6.52 -17.60 -10.14
C ALA A 471 5.69 -18.11 -8.95
N GLU A 472 4.92 -19.19 -9.15
CA GLU A 472 4.09 -19.80 -8.12
C GLU A 472 4.96 -20.38 -6.99
N GLN A 473 6.08 -21.01 -7.31
CA GLN A 473 7.00 -21.50 -6.29
C GLN A 473 7.52 -20.35 -5.40
N ALA A 474 7.99 -19.26 -6.00
CA ALA A 474 8.41 -18.08 -5.24
C ALA A 474 7.23 -17.46 -4.45
N TYR A 475 6.04 -17.37 -5.04
CA TYR A 475 4.85 -16.88 -4.34
C TYR A 475 4.51 -17.75 -3.13
N ARG A 476 4.65 -19.08 -3.22
CA ARG A 476 4.45 -20.00 -2.09
C ARG A 476 5.49 -19.81 -0.99
N GLU A 477 6.76 -19.69 -1.36
CA GLU A 477 7.87 -19.49 -0.41
C GLU A 477 7.74 -18.18 0.36
N TYR A 478 7.34 -17.10 -0.31
CA TYR A 478 7.31 -15.77 0.27
C TYR A 478 5.95 -15.44 0.88
N VAL A 479 4.86 -15.70 0.17
CA VAL A 479 3.52 -15.19 0.47
C VAL A 479 2.60 -16.29 0.99
N HIS A 480 2.26 -17.27 0.16
CA HIS A 480 1.15 -18.19 0.44
C HIS A 480 1.38 -19.12 1.64
N ALA A 481 2.62 -19.50 1.94
CA ALA A 481 2.92 -20.39 3.07
C ALA A 481 2.42 -19.88 4.45
N ARG A 482 2.21 -18.56 4.61
CA ARG A 482 1.72 -17.96 5.86
C ARG A 482 0.21 -17.72 5.90
N HIS A 483 -0.51 -17.98 4.81
CA HIS A 483 -1.97 -17.89 4.72
C HIS A 483 -2.63 -19.12 5.41
N PRO A 484 -3.97 -19.13 5.55
CA PRO A 484 -4.72 -20.32 5.99
C PRO A 484 -4.31 -21.57 5.19
N GLY A 485 -4.20 -22.72 5.88
CA GLY A 485 -3.66 -23.96 5.30
C GLY A 485 -2.13 -23.99 5.17
N GLY A 486 -1.50 -22.91 4.70
CA GLY A 486 -0.05 -22.78 4.45
C GLY A 486 0.49 -23.79 3.44
N PHE A 487 1.69 -24.35 3.66
CA PHE A 487 2.34 -25.25 2.68
C PHE A 487 1.51 -26.47 2.27
N GLY A 488 0.57 -26.93 3.11
CA GLY A 488 -0.31 -28.06 2.79
C GLY A 488 -1.51 -27.71 1.89
N SER A 489 -1.77 -26.43 1.64
CA SER A 489 -2.85 -26.01 0.75
C SER A 489 -2.42 -26.09 -0.71
N HIS A 490 -3.12 -26.94 -1.48
CA HIS A 490 -2.90 -27.06 -2.91
C HIS A 490 -3.46 -25.83 -3.66
N SER A 491 -4.58 -25.28 -3.18
CA SER A 491 -5.20 -24.08 -3.75
C SER A 491 -4.54 -22.79 -3.25
N LEU A 492 -4.48 -21.77 -4.12
CA LEU A 492 -4.04 -20.42 -3.76
C LEU A 492 -5.18 -19.52 -3.26
N TYR A 493 -6.44 -19.87 -3.55
CA TYR A 493 -7.60 -19.26 -2.89
C TYR A 493 -7.75 -19.80 -1.46
N TYR A 494 -8.30 -18.98 -0.57
CA TYR A 494 -8.49 -19.35 0.85
C TYR A 494 -9.56 -18.50 1.51
N THR A 495 -9.99 -18.92 2.70
CA THR A 495 -10.92 -18.16 3.54
C THR A 495 -10.32 -17.89 4.92
N PHE A 496 -10.75 -16.80 5.54
CA PHE A 496 -10.49 -16.53 6.95
C PHE A 496 -11.63 -15.69 7.54
N TYR A 497 -11.59 -15.46 8.86
CA TYR A 497 -12.57 -14.63 9.54
C TYR A 497 -11.88 -13.68 10.54
N TYR A 498 -12.57 -12.61 10.88
CA TYR A 498 -12.24 -11.77 12.04
C TYR A 498 -13.51 -11.50 12.82
N GLY A 499 -13.62 -12.07 14.02
CA GLY A 499 -14.91 -12.13 14.70
C GLY A 499 -15.96 -12.80 13.80
N ALA A 500 -17.17 -12.23 13.73
CA ALA A 500 -18.26 -12.73 12.89
C ALA A 500 -18.19 -12.30 11.40
N VAL A 501 -17.07 -11.72 10.95
CA VAL A 501 -16.92 -11.24 9.56
C VAL A 501 -16.11 -12.25 8.76
N HIS A 502 -16.63 -12.63 7.60
CA HIS A 502 -16.06 -13.67 6.75
C HIS A 502 -15.35 -13.07 5.52
N TYR A 503 -14.22 -13.66 5.15
CA TYR A 503 -13.41 -13.25 4.00
C TYR A 503 -13.15 -14.45 3.08
N PHE A 504 -13.43 -14.29 1.79
CA PHE A 504 -13.03 -15.22 0.74
C PHE A 504 -12.01 -14.54 -0.16
N VAL A 505 -10.82 -15.11 -0.28
CA VAL A 505 -9.74 -14.57 -1.11
C VAL A 505 -9.64 -15.39 -2.37
N LEU A 506 -10.02 -14.79 -3.51
CA LEU A 506 -10.02 -15.44 -4.81
C LEU A 506 -8.60 -15.55 -5.38
N ASN A 507 -8.42 -16.55 -6.25
CA ASN A 507 -7.28 -16.74 -7.13
C ASN A 507 -7.73 -16.49 -8.58
N THR A 508 -7.57 -15.25 -9.05
CA THR A 508 -8.05 -14.76 -10.35
C THR A 508 -7.00 -14.79 -11.46
N ARG A 509 -5.84 -15.44 -11.23
CA ARG A 509 -4.72 -15.44 -12.18
C ARG A 509 -4.16 -16.81 -12.46
N THR A 510 -3.80 -17.59 -11.44
CA THR A 510 -3.29 -18.96 -11.67
C THR A 510 -4.38 -19.96 -12.03
N GLU A 511 -5.63 -19.51 -12.16
CA GLU A 511 -6.77 -20.32 -12.66
C GLU A 511 -7.41 -19.71 -13.92
N ARG A 512 -6.85 -18.60 -14.43
CA ARG A 512 -7.44 -17.82 -15.51
C ARG A 512 -7.11 -18.37 -16.90
N TYR A 513 -8.13 -18.48 -17.73
CA TYR A 513 -8.09 -18.82 -19.14
C TYR A 513 -8.89 -17.79 -19.95
N VAL A 514 -8.22 -17.05 -20.84
CA VAL A 514 -8.88 -16.06 -21.70
C VAL A 514 -9.69 -16.75 -22.80
N ARG A 515 -9.13 -17.77 -23.46
CA ARG A 515 -9.77 -18.45 -24.61
C ARG A 515 -10.87 -19.40 -24.17
N ARG A 516 -10.82 -19.89 -22.94
CA ARG A 516 -11.92 -20.64 -22.30
C ARG A 516 -12.92 -19.75 -21.57
N GLU A 517 -12.72 -18.43 -21.60
CA GLU A 517 -13.64 -17.44 -21.04
C GLU A 517 -13.88 -17.63 -19.53
N GLN A 518 -12.81 -17.94 -18.80
CA GLN A 518 -12.86 -18.40 -17.41
C GLN A 518 -11.83 -17.66 -16.55
N MET A 519 -12.30 -16.91 -15.55
CA MET A 519 -11.44 -16.18 -14.59
C MET A 519 -10.97 -17.10 -13.44
N ILE A 520 -11.87 -17.95 -12.94
CA ILE A 520 -11.61 -18.93 -11.87
C ILE A 520 -12.04 -20.34 -12.30
N GLU A 521 -11.35 -21.38 -11.85
CA GLU A 521 -11.69 -22.77 -12.20
C GLU A 521 -12.97 -23.24 -11.48
N ASP A 522 -13.57 -24.32 -12.00
CA ASP A 522 -14.88 -24.81 -11.54
C ASP A 522 -14.87 -25.20 -10.05
N ASP A 523 -13.77 -25.80 -9.57
CA ASP A 523 -13.62 -26.17 -8.15
C ASP A 523 -13.64 -24.93 -7.24
N GLN A 524 -12.94 -23.85 -7.63
CA GLN A 524 -12.98 -22.58 -6.89
C GLN A 524 -14.38 -21.95 -6.97
N MET A 525 -15.03 -21.98 -8.14
CA MET A 525 -16.39 -21.47 -8.31
C MET A 525 -17.37 -22.19 -7.38
N ILE A 526 -17.36 -23.52 -7.33
CA ILE A 526 -18.21 -24.32 -6.44
C ILE A 526 -17.96 -23.93 -4.98
N CYS A 527 -16.69 -23.94 -4.54
CA CYS A 527 -16.33 -23.56 -3.18
C CYS A 527 -16.78 -22.13 -2.83
N PHE A 528 -16.69 -21.21 -3.79
CA PHE A 528 -17.07 -19.81 -3.61
C PHE A 528 -18.59 -19.64 -3.47
N LEU A 529 -19.38 -20.28 -4.33
CA LEU A 529 -20.84 -20.20 -4.26
C LEU A 529 -21.38 -20.89 -3.00
N ASP A 530 -20.86 -22.05 -2.63
CA ASP A 530 -21.21 -22.75 -1.39
C ASP A 530 -20.89 -21.89 -0.16
N TRP A 531 -19.74 -21.22 -0.15
CA TRP A 531 -19.36 -20.30 0.93
C TRP A 531 -20.27 -19.07 1.00
N LEU A 532 -20.68 -18.50 -0.15
CA LEU A 532 -21.62 -17.37 -0.19
C LEU A 532 -22.97 -17.75 0.44
N GLU A 533 -23.48 -18.95 0.12
CA GLU A 533 -24.74 -19.47 0.65
C GLU A 533 -24.64 -19.82 2.14
N ALA A 534 -23.53 -20.43 2.57
CA ALA A 534 -23.28 -20.74 3.98
C ALA A 534 -23.30 -19.50 4.87
N HIS A 535 -22.84 -18.35 4.35
CA HIS A 535 -22.77 -17.07 5.06
C HIS A 535 -23.80 -16.05 4.60
N LYS A 536 -24.94 -16.49 4.03
CA LYS A 536 -25.88 -15.62 3.28
C LYS A 536 -26.30 -14.32 4.00
N GLU A 537 -26.45 -14.34 5.33
CA GLU A 537 -26.88 -13.20 6.17
C GLU A 537 -25.72 -12.42 6.82
N ASP A 538 -24.51 -12.99 6.83
CA ASP A 538 -23.36 -12.42 7.52
C ASP A 538 -22.74 -11.27 6.71
N LEU A 539 -22.07 -10.34 7.39
CA LEU A 539 -21.17 -9.42 6.69
C LEU A 539 -20.00 -10.22 6.13
N LYS A 540 -19.77 -10.09 4.82
CA LYS A 540 -18.70 -10.81 4.14
C LYS A 540 -18.02 -9.98 3.08
N PHE A 541 -16.73 -10.26 2.96
CA PHE A 541 -15.85 -9.63 2.01
C PHE A 541 -15.29 -10.65 1.03
N VAL A 542 -15.26 -10.29 -0.25
CA VAL A 542 -14.63 -11.09 -1.31
C VAL A 542 -13.45 -10.31 -1.84
N VAL A 543 -12.25 -10.88 -1.76
CA VAL A 543 -11.04 -10.26 -2.29
C VAL A 543 -10.81 -10.79 -3.69
N SER A 544 -10.69 -9.88 -4.66
CA SER A 544 -10.33 -10.18 -6.05
C SER A 544 -9.14 -9.31 -6.43
N SER A 545 -8.17 -9.83 -7.19
CA SER A 545 -7.06 -8.97 -7.64
C SER A 545 -7.54 -7.88 -8.60
N VAL A 546 -8.53 -8.21 -9.44
CA VAL A 546 -9.14 -7.31 -10.43
C VAL A 546 -10.57 -6.88 -10.06
N PRO A 547 -11.04 -5.71 -10.53
CA PRO A 547 -12.40 -5.21 -10.30
C PRO A 547 -13.51 -6.20 -10.70
N PHE A 548 -14.50 -6.36 -9.83
CA PHE A 548 -15.71 -7.17 -10.05
C PHE A 548 -16.96 -6.32 -10.29
N VAL A 549 -17.17 -5.25 -9.54
CA VAL A 549 -18.37 -4.38 -9.62
C VAL A 549 -18.16 -3.24 -10.60
N ALA A 550 -17.03 -2.52 -10.49
CA ALA A 550 -16.75 -1.41 -11.38
C ALA A 550 -16.60 -1.88 -12.83
N GLU A 551 -17.18 -1.13 -13.76
CA GLU A 551 -17.09 -1.42 -15.19
C GLU A 551 -15.88 -0.69 -15.77
N VAL A 552 -14.83 -1.45 -16.04
CA VAL A 552 -13.60 -0.92 -16.65
C VAL A 552 -13.79 -0.90 -18.16
N ARG A 553 -13.57 0.27 -18.78
CA ARG A 553 -13.65 0.45 -20.22
C ARG A 553 -12.46 -0.23 -20.91
N PRO A 554 -12.69 -0.82 -22.09
CA PRO A 554 -11.64 -1.16 -23.02
C PRO A 554 -10.66 0.00 -23.22
N ARG A 555 -9.36 -0.26 -23.10
CA ARG A 555 -8.34 0.76 -23.37
C ARG A 555 -8.29 0.97 -24.88
N SER A 556 -8.90 2.04 -25.37
CA SER A 556 -8.78 2.40 -26.79
C SER A 556 -7.30 2.72 -27.07
N GLY A 557 -6.64 1.83 -27.82
CA GLY A 557 -5.30 2.11 -28.31
C GLY A 557 -5.31 3.44 -29.04
N ARG A 558 -4.24 4.24 -28.92
CA ARG A 558 -4.08 5.54 -29.59
C ARG A 558 -4.19 5.51 -31.13
N ASN A 559 -4.49 4.37 -31.75
CA ASN A 559 -4.69 4.19 -33.19
C ASN A 559 -5.88 3.26 -33.53
N ALA A 560 -6.92 3.16 -32.70
CA ALA A 560 -8.17 2.57 -33.18
C ALA A 560 -8.92 3.62 -33.99
N THR A 561 -8.71 3.63 -35.31
CA THR A 561 -9.56 4.40 -36.23
C THR A 561 -11.01 3.96 -36.05
N GLN A 562 -11.90 4.94 -36.05
CA GLN A 562 -13.33 4.88 -35.71
C GLN A 562 -14.18 3.97 -36.62
N SER A 563 -13.59 3.07 -37.39
CA SER A 563 -14.25 2.22 -38.39
C SER A 563 -14.54 0.79 -37.94
N GLU A 564 -14.01 0.33 -36.80
CA GLU A 564 -14.23 -1.05 -36.32
C GLU A 564 -15.40 -1.19 -35.33
N ALA A 565 -15.83 -0.09 -34.70
CA ALA A 565 -16.90 -0.10 -33.70
C ALA A 565 -18.33 -0.14 -34.28
N GLU A 566 -18.50 0.07 -35.59
CA GLU A 566 -19.83 0.16 -36.22
C GLU A 566 -20.35 -1.16 -36.81
N ASN A 567 -19.56 -2.24 -36.83
CA ASN A 567 -19.96 -3.51 -37.46
C ASN A 567 -20.29 -4.67 -36.49
N GLU A 568 -20.26 -4.48 -35.17
CA GLU A 568 -20.58 -5.55 -34.20
C GLU A 568 -22.08 -5.64 -33.85
N GLY A 569 -22.90 -4.71 -34.33
CA GLY A 569 -24.34 -4.73 -34.13
C GLY A 569 -25.05 -5.54 -35.22
N THR A 570 -24.96 -6.89 -35.19
CA THR A 570 -25.90 -7.90 -35.75
C THR A 570 -25.18 -9.18 -36.17
N SER A 571 -24.77 -10.03 -35.22
CA SER A 571 -24.54 -11.44 -35.57
C SER A 571 -24.89 -12.37 -34.42
N SER A 572 -25.47 -13.52 -34.76
CA SER A 572 -25.98 -14.50 -33.81
C SER A 572 -24.87 -15.16 -32.97
N PRO A 573 -25.18 -15.69 -31.77
CA PRO A 573 -24.20 -16.26 -30.83
C PRO A 573 -23.31 -17.37 -31.42
N LYS A 574 -23.80 -18.10 -32.44
CA LYS A 574 -23.03 -19.19 -33.07
C LYS A 574 -21.91 -18.70 -33.99
N ALA A 575 -21.98 -17.47 -34.52
CA ALA A 575 -20.96 -16.91 -35.40
C ALA A 575 -19.74 -16.38 -34.63
N GLN A 576 -19.92 -15.93 -33.38
CA GLN A 576 -18.83 -15.45 -32.51
C GLN A 576 -17.88 -16.57 -32.08
N SER A 577 -18.39 -17.80 -31.89
CA SER A 577 -17.56 -18.96 -31.48
C SER A 577 -16.49 -19.41 -32.49
N LYS A 578 -16.64 -19.07 -33.79
CA LYS A 578 -15.66 -19.42 -34.83
C LYS A 578 -14.66 -18.31 -35.15
N LEU A 579 -14.94 -17.06 -34.77
CA LEU A 579 -14.02 -15.93 -34.91
C LEU A 579 -13.06 -15.79 -33.71
N SER A 580 -13.29 -16.50 -32.60
CA SER A 580 -12.49 -16.41 -31.37
C SER A 580 -11.11 -17.07 -31.45
N GLN A 581 -10.88 -18.01 -32.39
CA GLN A 581 -9.61 -18.76 -32.43
C GLN A 581 -8.42 -17.98 -32.99
N ASN A 582 -8.65 -16.86 -33.69
CA ASN A 582 -7.60 -16.06 -34.35
C ASN A 582 -7.50 -14.61 -33.83
N ARG A 583 -8.19 -14.25 -32.74
CA ARG A 583 -8.09 -12.91 -32.15
C ARG A 583 -6.79 -12.81 -31.35
N LYS A 584 -5.95 -11.82 -31.67
CA LYS A 584 -4.83 -11.44 -30.81
C LYS A 584 -5.42 -10.89 -29.52
N LEU A 585 -5.16 -11.55 -28.39
CA LEU A 585 -5.71 -11.16 -27.09
C LEU A 585 -5.32 -9.71 -26.80
N GLY A 586 -6.31 -8.90 -26.43
CA GLY A 586 -6.12 -7.48 -26.15
C GLY A 586 -6.18 -7.19 -24.66
N GLU A 587 -5.78 -5.99 -24.26
CA GLU A 587 -5.93 -5.45 -22.89
C GLU A 587 -7.40 -5.45 -22.39
N ASN A 588 -8.35 -5.76 -23.28
CA ASN A 588 -9.79 -5.84 -23.01
C ASN A 588 -10.22 -7.17 -22.38
N ASP A 589 -9.30 -8.12 -22.15
CA ASP A 589 -9.60 -9.47 -21.69
C ASP A 589 -8.98 -9.76 -20.29
N ASP A 590 -8.97 -8.74 -19.41
CA ASP A 590 -8.26 -8.81 -18.12
C ASP A 590 -9.13 -8.66 -16.86
N LYS A 591 -10.27 -7.98 -16.92
CA LYS A 591 -11.11 -7.66 -15.75
C LYS A 591 -12.39 -8.49 -15.78
N TRP A 592 -13.10 -8.63 -14.65
CA TRP A 592 -14.38 -9.36 -14.66
C TRP A 592 -15.42 -8.74 -15.62
N SER A 593 -15.38 -7.42 -15.84
CA SER A 593 -16.26 -6.72 -16.79
C SER A 593 -15.95 -6.98 -18.27
N SER A 594 -14.78 -7.57 -18.56
CA SER A 594 -14.34 -7.90 -19.91
C SER A 594 -15.29 -8.89 -20.59
N PRO A 595 -15.48 -8.79 -21.92
CA PRO A 595 -16.33 -9.72 -22.66
C PRO A 595 -16.00 -11.19 -22.38
N SER A 596 -14.71 -11.55 -22.31
CA SER A 596 -14.23 -12.92 -22.06
C SER A 596 -14.63 -13.50 -20.71
N TYR A 597 -14.99 -12.70 -19.69
CA TYR A 597 -15.37 -13.24 -18.38
C TYR A 597 -16.77 -12.82 -17.96
N ARG A 598 -17.50 -12.11 -18.83
CA ARG A 598 -18.82 -11.58 -18.53
C ARG A 598 -19.80 -12.69 -18.19
N GLU A 599 -19.79 -13.78 -18.96
CA GLU A 599 -20.69 -14.91 -18.67
C GLU A 599 -20.40 -15.48 -17.28
N GLN A 600 -19.14 -15.76 -16.93
CA GLN A 600 -18.79 -16.29 -15.62
C GLN A 600 -19.13 -15.30 -14.48
N ARG A 601 -18.93 -14.00 -14.69
CA ARG A 601 -19.35 -12.93 -13.75
C ARG A 601 -20.86 -12.94 -13.55
N GLU A 602 -21.64 -13.09 -14.62
CA GLU A 602 -23.10 -13.15 -14.58
C GLU A 602 -23.61 -14.38 -13.82
N LYS A 603 -22.90 -15.53 -13.85
CA LYS A 603 -23.23 -16.69 -12.98
C LYS A 603 -23.17 -16.35 -11.49
N ILE A 604 -22.19 -15.54 -11.08
CA ILE A 604 -22.05 -15.09 -9.70
C ILE A 604 -23.17 -14.08 -9.36
N ILE A 605 -23.46 -13.14 -10.27
CA ILE A 605 -24.53 -12.15 -10.12
C ILE A 605 -25.90 -12.85 -9.97
N GLU A 606 -26.17 -13.85 -10.82
CA GLU A 606 -27.38 -14.68 -10.78
C GLU A 606 -27.50 -15.41 -9.44
N PHE A 607 -26.42 -16.06 -8.99
CA PHE A 607 -26.43 -16.77 -7.71
C PHE A 607 -26.71 -15.83 -6.54
N VAL A 608 -26.06 -14.67 -6.51
CA VAL A 608 -26.27 -13.64 -5.48
C VAL A 608 -27.73 -13.21 -5.43
N TYR A 609 -28.33 -12.96 -6.59
CA TYR A 609 -29.74 -12.59 -6.70
C TYR A 609 -30.68 -13.72 -6.28
N ALA A 610 -30.51 -14.93 -6.84
CA ALA A 610 -31.37 -16.07 -6.60
C ALA A 610 -31.35 -16.53 -5.13
N LYS A 611 -30.18 -16.53 -4.50
CA LYS A 611 -30.01 -16.91 -3.08
C LYS A 611 -30.21 -15.75 -2.11
N ARG A 612 -30.49 -14.54 -2.61
CA ARG A 612 -30.67 -13.29 -1.83
C ARG A 612 -29.51 -13.04 -0.87
N ILE A 613 -28.29 -13.18 -1.39
CA ILE A 613 -27.05 -12.99 -0.62
C ILE A 613 -26.98 -11.53 -0.15
N LYS A 614 -26.88 -11.32 1.16
CA LYS A 614 -26.82 -9.98 1.77
C LYS A 614 -25.39 -9.58 2.14
N ARG A 615 -25.20 -8.28 2.40
CA ARG A 615 -24.01 -7.68 3.03
C ARG A 615 -22.69 -8.10 2.38
N LEU A 616 -22.65 -8.07 1.05
CA LEU A 616 -21.53 -8.50 0.22
C LEU A 616 -20.71 -7.31 -0.27
N VAL A 617 -19.41 -7.30 0.04
CA VAL A 617 -18.48 -6.26 -0.38
C VAL A 617 -17.24 -6.86 -1.05
N PHE A 618 -16.94 -6.44 -2.27
CA PHE A 618 -15.70 -6.77 -2.96
C PHE A 618 -14.57 -5.83 -2.54
N LEU A 619 -13.39 -6.39 -2.32
CA LEU A 619 -12.15 -5.68 -2.02
C LEU A 619 -11.17 -5.95 -3.17
N VAL A 620 -10.75 -4.91 -3.89
CA VAL A 620 -10.04 -5.07 -5.17
C VAL A 620 -8.78 -4.21 -5.30
N GLY A 621 -7.93 -4.55 -6.27
CA GLY A 621 -6.68 -3.86 -6.61
C GLY A 621 -6.56 -3.54 -8.11
N ASP A 622 -5.37 -3.77 -8.68
CA ASP A 622 -5.01 -3.67 -10.11
C ASP A 622 -5.06 -2.26 -10.74
N MET A 623 -6.14 -1.50 -10.55
CA MET A 623 -6.39 -0.28 -11.32
C MET A 623 -5.52 0.92 -10.93
N HIS A 624 -4.56 0.80 -10.02
CA HIS A 624 -3.68 1.90 -9.56
C HIS A 624 -4.46 3.16 -9.11
N CYS A 625 -5.61 2.99 -8.46
CA CYS A 625 -6.42 4.07 -7.90
C CYS A 625 -7.22 3.56 -6.70
N SER A 626 -7.81 4.49 -5.95
CA SER A 626 -8.82 4.15 -4.94
C SER A 626 -10.19 4.58 -5.43
N TYR A 627 -11.20 3.76 -5.23
CA TYR A 627 -12.57 4.10 -5.60
C TYR A 627 -13.59 3.31 -4.78
N TYR A 628 -14.83 3.76 -4.85
CA TYR A 628 -16.00 3.02 -4.33
C TYR A 628 -17.04 2.91 -5.45
N ALA A 629 -17.51 1.68 -5.66
CA ALA A 629 -18.53 1.36 -6.66
C ALA A 629 -19.67 0.53 -6.05
N THR A 630 -20.83 0.61 -6.67
CA THR A 630 -22.03 -0.16 -6.28
C THR A 630 -22.64 -0.88 -7.47
N MET A 631 -23.26 -2.02 -7.20
CA MET A 631 -24.11 -2.72 -8.18
C MET A 631 -25.45 -3.09 -7.53
N GLN A 632 -26.53 -2.75 -8.21
CA GLN A 632 -27.89 -3.15 -7.85
C GLN A 632 -28.37 -4.22 -8.85
N ILE A 633 -28.85 -5.35 -8.35
CA ILE A 633 -29.32 -6.50 -9.17
C ILE A 633 -30.82 -6.70 -8.96
N GLY A 634 -31.58 -6.85 -10.05
CA GLY A 634 -33.03 -7.08 -10.03
C GLY A 634 -33.87 -5.85 -10.43
N LYS A 635 -35.17 -6.08 -10.66
CA LYS A 635 -36.17 -5.05 -10.98
C LYS A 635 -36.93 -4.68 -9.70
N GLY A 636 -36.90 -3.42 -9.26
CA GLY A 636 -37.72 -3.01 -8.11
C GLY A 636 -37.18 -1.86 -7.26
N ARG A 637 -37.80 -1.68 -6.09
CA ARG A 637 -37.29 -0.79 -5.02
C ARG A 637 -36.14 -1.48 -4.28
N ASN A 638 -35.35 -0.75 -3.49
CA ASN A 638 -34.13 -1.26 -2.83
C ASN A 638 -34.24 -2.62 -2.09
N TYR A 639 -35.44 -3.04 -1.65
CA TYR A 639 -35.67 -4.31 -0.93
C TYR A 639 -35.97 -5.51 -1.84
N GLU A 640 -36.31 -5.28 -3.10
CA GLU A 640 -36.46 -6.32 -4.15
C GLU A 640 -35.16 -6.58 -4.89
N CYS A 641 -34.11 -5.81 -4.59
CA CYS A 641 -32.82 -5.87 -5.25
C CYS A 641 -31.72 -6.37 -4.32
N SER A 642 -30.74 -7.08 -4.88
CA SER A 642 -29.48 -7.36 -4.19
C SER A 642 -28.50 -6.22 -4.45
N ASN A 643 -27.82 -5.74 -3.40
CA ASN A 643 -26.83 -4.66 -3.51
C ASN A 643 -25.44 -5.19 -3.21
N LEU A 644 -24.52 -4.99 -4.15
CA LEU A 644 -23.11 -5.28 -4.01
C LEU A 644 -22.35 -3.96 -3.90
N HIS A 645 -21.29 -4.00 -3.12
CA HIS A 645 -20.37 -2.88 -2.95
C HIS A 645 -18.97 -3.31 -3.37
N GLU A 646 -18.16 -2.38 -3.83
CA GLU A 646 -16.74 -2.62 -4.11
C GLU A 646 -15.90 -1.46 -3.60
N LEU A 647 -14.83 -1.80 -2.88
CA LEU A 647 -13.80 -0.89 -2.42
C LEU A 647 -12.48 -1.28 -3.08
N ALA A 648 -11.85 -0.33 -3.77
CA ALA A 648 -10.53 -0.54 -4.35
C ALA A 648 -9.45 0.12 -3.50
N GLY A 649 -8.53 -0.70 -2.98
CA GLY A 649 -7.30 -0.20 -2.39
C GLY A 649 -6.38 0.28 -3.50
N GLY A 650 -5.91 1.52 -3.43
CA GLY A 650 -4.90 1.97 -4.39
C GLY A 650 -3.50 1.49 -4.00
N PRO A 651 -2.47 1.95 -4.75
CA PRO A 651 -1.10 1.53 -4.54
C PRO A 651 -0.60 1.95 -3.16
N PHE A 652 -0.07 1.00 -2.40
CA PHE A 652 0.74 1.32 -1.21
C PHE A 652 1.98 2.12 -1.61
N HIS A 653 2.58 1.75 -2.75
CA HIS A 653 3.82 2.34 -3.21
C HIS A 653 3.93 2.35 -4.75
N GLN A 654 3.34 3.37 -5.39
CA GLN A 654 3.56 3.69 -6.81
C GLN A 654 3.24 5.18 -7.11
N LEU A 655 2.83 5.53 -8.32
CA LEU A 655 2.03 6.72 -8.61
C LEU A 655 0.66 6.19 -9.03
N GLN A 656 -0.42 6.83 -8.59
CA GLN A 656 -1.74 6.50 -9.14
C GLN A 656 -1.84 7.00 -10.57
N LEU A 657 -1.88 6.08 -11.53
CA LEU A 657 -1.88 6.39 -12.96
C LEU A 657 -3.26 6.31 -13.58
N ALA A 658 -4.24 5.70 -12.90
CA ALA A 658 -5.58 5.59 -13.46
C ALA A 658 -6.33 6.92 -13.48
N ARG A 659 -7.18 7.03 -14.49
CA ARG A 659 -8.09 8.15 -14.69
C ARG A 659 -9.52 7.65 -14.61
N GLN A 660 -10.42 8.47 -14.08
CA GLN A 660 -11.84 8.13 -13.99
C GLN A 660 -12.45 7.76 -15.35
N GLU A 661 -11.94 8.35 -16.44
CA GLU A 661 -12.35 8.06 -17.83
C GLU A 661 -12.16 6.59 -18.24
N GLN A 662 -11.31 5.84 -17.55
CA GLN A 662 -11.13 4.41 -17.78
C GLN A 662 -12.28 3.56 -17.25
N PHE A 663 -13.26 4.16 -16.58
CA PHE A 663 -14.42 3.50 -16.02
C PHE A 663 -15.72 3.98 -16.67
N GLU A 664 -16.74 3.14 -16.69
CA GLU A 664 -18.12 3.59 -16.91
C GLU A 664 -18.67 4.14 -15.59
N ASN A 665 -18.99 5.44 -15.54
CA ASN A 665 -19.57 6.05 -14.34
C ASN A 665 -20.93 5.40 -13.97
N LEU A 666 -21.67 4.97 -14.98
CA LEU A 666 -22.93 4.25 -14.84
C LEU A 666 -23.06 3.27 -16.01
N ALA A 667 -23.36 2.01 -15.69
CA ALA A 667 -23.65 0.98 -16.66
C ALA A 667 -24.95 0.27 -16.27
N GLU A 668 -25.82 0.08 -17.25
CA GLU A 668 -27.04 -0.72 -17.13
C GLU A 668 -26.96 -1.88 -18.11
N ARG A 669 -27.24 -3.09 -17.62
CA ARG A 669 -27.11 -4.34 -18.35
C ARG A 669 -28.24 -5.29 -17.94
N THR A 670 -28.51 -6.27 -18.78
CA THR A 670 -29.48 -7.34 -18.52
C THR A 670 -28.93 -8.63 -19.12
N PHE A 671 -29.08 -9.74 -18.40
CA PHE A 671 -28.73 -11.07 -18.87
C PHE A 671 -29.87 -12.05 -18.60
N LYS A 672 -29.85 -13.19 -19.29
CA LYS A 672 -30.81 -14.29 -19.08
C LYS A 672 -30.22 -15.29 -18.10
N THR A 673 -31.05 -15.79 -17.18
CA THR A 673 -30.70 -16.91 -16.30
C THR A 673 -30.19 -18.12 -17.08
N GLN A 674 -29.42 -18.99 -16.45
CA GLN A 674 -28.84 -20.16 -17.13
C GLN A 674 -29.90 -21.11 -17.72
N ASP A 675 -31.09 -21.17 -17.12
CA ASP A 675 -32.24 -21.93 -17.62
C ASP A 675 -33.03 -21.19 -18.74
N GLY A 676 -32.66 -19.95 -19.04
CA GLY A 676 -33.25 -19.09 -20.07
C GLY A 676 -34.61 -18.48 -19.70
N GLY A 677 -35.09 -18.67 -18.47
CA GLY A 677 -36.45 -18.34 -18.05
C GLY A 677 -36.68 -16.89 -17.60
N GLU A 678 -35.69 -16.24 -16.98
CA GLU A 678 -35.82 -14.90 -16.41
C GLU A 678 -34.74 -13.95 -16.96
N GLU A 679 -35.13 -12.69 -17.23
CA GLU A 679 -34.18 -11.62 -17.54
C GLU A 679 -33.90 -10.77 -16.29
N ILE A 680 -32.66 -10.85 -15.81
CA ILE A 680 -32.18 -10.16 -14.62
C ILE A 680 -31.38 -8.92 -15.05
N PRO A 681 -31.87 -7.70 -14.76
CA PRO A 681 -31.09 -6.49 -14.97
C PRO A 681 -30.14 -6.24 -13.79
N TYR A 682 -29.01 -5.61 -14.08
CA TYR A 682 -28.15 -5.04 -13.06
C TYR A 682 -27.63 -3.66 -13.48
N LYS A 683 -27.35 -2.83 -12.47
CA LYS A 683 -26.90 -1.45 -12.63
C LYS A 683 -25.67 -1.21 -11.78
N SER A 684 -24.54 -0.97 -12.44
CA SER A 684 -23.26 -0.66 -11.81
C SER A 684 -22.99 0.84 -11.84
N ARG A 685 -22.45 1.40 -10.76
CA ARG A 685 -22.10 2.82 -10.64
C ARG A 685 -20.74 2.99 -9.99
N LEU A 686 -19.92 3.86 -10.56
CA LEU A 686 -18.72 4.38 -9.90
C LEU A 686 -19.11 5.60 -9.06
N ASP A 687 -19.31 5.40 -7.75
CA ASP A 687 -19.83 6.44 -6.85
C ASP A 687 -18.75 7.45 -6.41
N ARG A 688 -17.53 6.98 -6.22
CA ARG A 688 -16.39 7.80 -5.80
C ARG A 688 -15.12 7.34 -6.50
N PHE A 689 -14.28 8.28 -6.91
CA PHE A 689 -12.99 8.00 -7.54
C PHE A 689 -11.91 8.90 -6.95
N TYR A 690 -10.75 8.31 -6.65
CA TYR A 690 -9.59 8.96 -6.08
C TYR A 690 -8.35 8.55 -6.89
N GLY A 691 -7.85 9.51 -7.70
CA GLY A 691 -6.64 9.37 -8.51
C GLY A 691 -5.56 10.38 -8.10
N GLY A 692 -4.39 10.29 -8.75
CA GLY A 692 -3.36 11.34 -8.75
C GLY A 692 -2.34 11.33 -7.60
N ALA A 693 -2.47 10.45 -6.60
CA ALA A 693 -1.43 10.22 -5.58
C ALA A 693 -1.67 8.87 -4.88
N ASN A 694 -0.62 8.21 -4.35
CA ASN A 694 -0.81 6.94 -3.63
C ASN A 694 -1.91 7.02 -2.61
N ALA A 695 -2.69 5.96 -2.54
CA ALA A 695 -3.75 5.90 -1.57
C ALA A 695 -4.11 4.46 -1.21
N CYS A 696 -3.89 4.08 0.03
CA CYS A 696 -4.48 2.87 0.60
C CYS A 696 -5.78 3.25 1.31
N MET A 697 -6.68 2.30 1.48
CA MET A 697 -7.91 2.50 2.23
C MET A 697 -7.78 1.95 3.65
N HIS A 698 -8.22 2.73 4.63
CA HIS A 698 -8.53 2.24 5.97
C HIS A 698 -10.02 1.97 6.04
N VAL A 699 -10.38 0.74 6.36
CA VAL A 699 -11.76 0.25 6.39
C VAL A 699 -12.10 -0.13 7.81
N THR A 700 -13.11 0.52 8.39
CA THR A 700 -13.64 0.26 9.72
C THR A 700 -14.99 -0.42 9.61
N VAL A 701 -15.15 -1.54 10.32
CA VAL A 701 -16.43 -2.20 10.53
C VAL A 701 -16.95 -1.78 11.90
N GLU A 702 -18.12 -1.15 11.93
CA GLU A 702 -18.85 -0.79 13.14
C GLU A 702 -20.11 -1.62 13.29
N TYR A 703 -20.61 -1.74 14.51
CA TYR A 703 -21.87 -2.43 14.79
C TYR A 703 -22.84 -1.46 15.47
N ARG A 704 -24.03 -1.28 14.89
CA ARG A 704 -25.11 -0.44 15.42
C ARG A 704 -26.23 -1.33 15.95
N PRO A 705 -26.82 -1.04 17.12
CA PRO A 705 -27.96 -1.79 17.61
C PRO A 705 -29.17 -1.57 16.67
N LYS A 706 -29.94 -2.63 16.39
CA LYS A 706 -31.25 -2.50 15.71
C LYS A 706 -32.16 -1.62 16.57
N ARG A 707 -32.87 -0.67 15.95
CA ARG A 707 -33.61 0.39 16.67
C ARG A 707 -34.93 -0.05 17.30
N ASP A 708 -35.49 -1.22 16.97
CA ASP A 708 -36.91 -1.51 17.21
C ASP A 708 -37.25 -2.90 17.80
N VAL A 709 -36.46 -3.48 18.72
CA VAL A 709 -36.94 -4.69 19.43
C VAL A 709 -36.76 -4.57 20.93
N ASP A 710 -37.89 -4.48 21.62
CA ASP A 710 -38.08 -4.63 23.07
C ASP A 710 -37.84 -6.10 23.48
N THR A 711 -36.61 -6.58 23.28
CA THR A 711 -36.17 -7.87 23.81
C THR A 711 -34.75 -7.76 24.34
N SER A 712 -34.46 -8.57 25.36
CA SER A 712 -33.17 -8.67 26.05
C SER A 712 -32.00 -9.17 25.17
N ILE A 713 -32.21 -9.31 23.85
CA ILE A 713 -31.20 -9.70 22.86
C ILE A 713 -31.00 -8.52 21.89
N LYS A 714 -29.87 -7.83 22.02
CA LYS A 714 -29.47 -6.79 21.05
C LYS A 714 -28.97 -7.44 19.76
N GLU A 715 -29.78 -7.43 18.71
CA GLU A 715 -29.30 -7.68 17.34
C GLU A 715 -28.52 -6.47 16.81
N TRP A 716 -27.44 -6.72 16.07
CA TRP A 716 -26.51 -5.70 15.58
C TRP A 716 -26.47 -5.65 14.06
N ASN A 717 -26.56 -4.44 13.50
CA ASN A 717 -26.37 -4.18 12.07
C ASN A 717 -24.93 -3.70 11.84
N PRO A 718 -24.15 -4.38 10.99
CA PRO A 718 -22.85 -3.89 10.60
C PRO A 718 -22.99 -2.62 9.74
N GLU A 719 -22.09 -1.67 9.93
CA GLU A 719 -21.83 -0.56 9.00
C GLU A 719 -20.35 -0.59 8.63
N ILE A 720 -20.02 -0.18 7.41
CA ILE A 720 -18.63 -0.01 6.99
C ILE A 720 -18.36 1.46 6.78
N GLU A 721 -17.32 1.98 7.41
CA GLU A 721 -16.73 3.27 7.08
C GLU A 721 -15.41 3.02 6.38
N TRP A 722 -15.11 3.78 5.34
CA TRP A 722 -13.79 3.72 4.70
C TRP A 722 -13.22 5.12 4.54
N LYS A 723 -11.89 5.19 4.55
CA LYS A 723 -11.10 6.42 4.42
C LYS A 723 -9.90 6.16 3.54
N VAL A 724 -9.62 7.10 2.66
CA VAL A 724 -8.47 7.03 1.76
C VAL A 724 -7.29 7.74 2.44
N ILE A 725 -6.24 6.98 2.77
CA ILE A 725 -5.00 7.48 3.34
C ILE A 725 -4.02 7.73 2.20
N ARG A 726 -3.42 8.93 2.12
CA ARG A 726 -2.34 9.23 1.16
C ARG A 726 -0.96 9.14 1.82
N PRO A 727 -0.22 8.03 1.64
CA PRO A 727 1.03 7.80 2.36
C PRO A 727 2.24 8.55 1.77
N LEU A 728 2.24 8.83 0.45
CA LEU A 728 3.17 9.78 -0.15
C LEU A 728 2.55 11.17 -0.19
N THR A 729 3.25 12.15 0.38
CA THR A 729 2.98 13.57 0.15
C THR A 729 4.27 14.18 -0.32
N GLU A 730 4.51 14.11 -1.63
CA GLU A 730 5.47 15.02 -2.23
C GLU A 730 4.90 16.43 -2.16
N SER A 731 5.72 17.35 -1.67
CA SER A 731 5.55 18.76 -1.90
C SER A 731 5.43 19.04 -3.41
N GLU A 732 4.37 19.75 -3.76
CA GLU A 732 3.96 20.25 -5.09
C GLU A 732 3.21 19.28 -6.02
N PRO A 733 1.91 19.55 -6.31
CA PRO A 733 1.27 18.94 -7.47
C PRO A 733 1.87 19.52 -8.75
N VAL A 734 2.40 18.65 -9.61
CA VAL A 734 2.63 18.98 -11.02
C VAL A 734 1.28 19.42 -11.60
N ASN A 735 1.21 20.67 -12.05
CA ASN A 735 0.08 21.23 -12.79
C ASN A 735 -0.29 20.31 -13.97
N GLN A 736 -1.29 19.44 -13.80
CA GLN A 736 -2.00 18.82 -14.89
C GLN A 736 -3.32 19.58 -15.05
N GLY A 737 -3.36 20.42 -16.07
CA GLY A 737 -4.53 21.25 -16.38
C GLY A 737 -5.78 20.39 -16.61
N GLY A 738 -6.90 20.88 -16.08
CA GLY A 738 -8.24 20.38 -16.38
C GLY A 738 -8.69 19.19 -15.53
N LEU A 739 -8.93 19.40 -14.23
CA LEU A 739 -9.78 18.51 -13.43
C LEU A 739 -11.14 19.18 -13.20
N PRO A 740 -12.28 18.46 -13.34
CA PRO A 740 -13.59 18.98 -13.01
C PRO A 740 -13.67 19.40 -11.52
N ARG A 741 -14.37 20.52 -11.31
CA ARG A 741 -14.76 21.06 -10.01
C ARG A 741 -15.69 20.07 -9.31
N ASP A 742 -15.14 19.26 -8.41
CA ASP A 742 -15.76 18.65 -7.22
C ASP A 742 -14.90 17.46 -6.80
N SER A 743 -13.94 17.67 -5.88
CA SER A 743 -13.24 16.55 -5.25
C SER A 743 -14.14 15.99 -4.13
N PRO A 744 -14.67 14.76 -4.26
CA PRO A 744 -15.55 14.20 -3.24
C PRO A 744 -14.78 13.90 -1.94
N ALA A 745 -15.45 13.93 -0.79
CA ALA A 745 -14.87 13.59 0.51
C ALA A 745 -14.03 12.30 0.41
N MET A 746 -12.81 12.28 0.94
CA MET A 746 -11.87 11.12 0.93
C MET A 746 -12.31 9.97 1.86
N SER A 747 -13.60 9.85 2.10
CA SER A 747 -14.21 8.91 3.03
C SER A 747 -15.65 8.63 2.61
N GLY A 748 -16.17 7.47 3.00
CA GLY A 748 -17.56 7.11 2.76
C GLY A 748 -18.06 6.09 3.76
N ARG A 749 -19.35 5.76 3.66
CA ARG A 749 -20.01 4.80 4.53
C ARG A 749 -20.96 3.91 3.75
N ILE A 750 -20.95 2.62 4.05
CA ILE A 750 -21.90 1.63 3.58
C ILE A 750 -22.82 1.29 4.75
N ARG A 751 -24.12 1.47 4.53
CA ARG A 751 -25.16 1.04 5.46
C ARG A 751 -26.00 -0.03 4.80
N PHE A 752 -26.03 -1.21 5.40
CA PHE A 752 -26.91 -2.28 4.97
C PHE A 752 -28.29 -2.00 5.58
N VAL A 753 -29.15 -1.32 4.82
CA VAL A 753 -30.50 -0.99 5.28
C VAL A 753 -31.38 -2.22 5.10
N GLU A 754 -31.63 -2.93 6.19
CA GLU A 754 -32.72 -3.90 6.29
C GLU A 754 -33.96 -3.11 6.72
N ARG A 755 -34.89 -2.86 5.79
CA ARG A 755 -36.28 -2.60 6.20
C ARG A 755 -36.93 -3.96 6.23
N ASP A 756 -37.28 -4.42 7.43
CA ASP A 756 -38.11 -5.61 7.58
C ASP A 756 -39.39 -5.41 6.75
N HIS A 757 -39.79 -6.46 6.05
CA HIS A 757 -41.05 -6.49 5.34
C HIS A 757 -42.17 -6.27 6.38
N VAL A 758 -42.86 -5.13 6.31
CA VAL A 758 -44.16 -4.93 6.95
C VAL A 758 -45.24 -5.21 5.93
#